data_AF-A0A9W2YF16-F1
#
_entry.id   AF-A0A9W2YF16-F1
#
_cell.length_a   1.000
_cell.length_b   1.000
_cell.length_c   1.000
_cell.angle_alpha   90.00
_cell.angle_beta   90.00
_cell.angle_gamma   90.00
#
_symmetry.space_group_name_H-M   'P 1'
#
loop_
_entity.id
_entity.type
_entity.pdbx_description
1 polymer ?
#
loop_
_entity_poly.entity_id
_entity_poly.type
_entity_poly.pdbx_seq_one_letter_code
_entity_poly.pdbx_strand_id
1 'polypeptide(L)'
;MDIEKLLKRRVSFEADLECLTMNESNEGENIVAGQWANQSIGVFTSGGDAQGMNAAVRAIVRVGMYIGCKVYYIKEGYQGMVDGGNNIQEATWLSSSNMIHMGGTLIGSARCMDFRERWGRLKAAQNLIQWGITNLIAIGGDGSLTGANCFRQEWPSLVRELFDKALISKEKQAQFSHLNIVGLVGSIDNDFCGTDMTIGVDTALHRILEAVDNIMTTAVSHKRAFVLEIMGRTCGYLALAAGIACEASVIFIPEDPPAGDWRQYLCDNLMEKSKSGESRRTHIVLVAEGAVDREGNPIKCNDVQKVLSDQMKMDVRVTVLGHVQRGGNASAFDRLLGSRMGAEAVLALMDAAPTTPACVICLDGSDIVRVPLLKAVQRTRRVAELMAERKFDEVLQLRGRPIVKNLIIYEKQVKVIPHPSLVGSSRKKFYRLAMIHVGQPACGMNAVARGFVSVCISKGYQPHFIYNSWEGLTLGKVKPITWNEVHHWTSEGGSLLGTSVETAYKIGLRSIATRLNEFDISGLIIVGGFEAFQSAYEIAKGREMYQELCIPIIVVPATIANNVPGCNMSIGCDTAINQICKACDELKQSAFSIQRCVFIVEVGGDNCGCLATLSGIASGADCAFIKEEPFTVRDVQK
;
A
#
# COMPACT_ATOMS: atom_id res chain seq x y z
N MET A 1 -25.80 -1.27 4.81
CA MET A 1 -25.73 -2.63 4.23
C MET A 1 -25.45 -3.61 5.37
N ASP A 2 -25.86 -4.88 5.27
CA ASP A 2 -25.73 -5.86 6.37
C ASP A 2 -24.29 -6.40 6.49
N ILE A 3 -23.65 -6.19 7.64
CA ILE A 3 -22.26 -6.57 7.93
C ILE A 3 -22.06 -8.09 7.84
N GLU A 4 -23.09 -8.89 8.15
CA GLU A 4 -23.02 -10.35 7.99
C GLU A 4 -22.90 -10.76 6.50
N LYS A 5 -23.50 -9.99 5.60
CA LYS A 5 -23.39 -10.20 4.14
C LYS A 5 -21.94 -9.95 3.67
N LEU A 6 -21.26 -8.94 4.22
CA LEU A 6 -19.86 -8.64 3.92
C LEU A 6 -18.89 -9.68 4.51
N LEU A 7 -19.17 -10.19 5.72
CA LEU A 7 -18.34 -11.23 6.34
C LEU A 7 -18.47 -12.59 5.63
N LYS A 8 -19.67 -12.98 5.16
CA LYS A 8 -19.84 -14.19 4.34
C LYS A 8 -19.09 -14.11 3.00
N ARG A 9 -18.99 -12.92 2.40
CA ARG A 9 -18.21 -12.67 1.17
C ARG A 9 -16.69 -12.82 1.37
N ARG A 10 -16.19 -12.64 2.59
CA ARG A 10 -14.75 -12.81 2.90
C ARG A 10 -14.30 -14.27 2.73
N VAL A 11 -15.14 -15.23 3.13
CA VAL A 11 -14.83 -16.66 3.08
C VAL A 11 -14.80 -17.20 1.65
N SER A 12 -15.68 -16.73 0.77
CA SER A 12 -15.65 -17.12 -0.66
C SER A 12 -14.41 -16.62 -1.40
N PHE A 13 -13.87 -15.47 -0.99
CA PHE A 13 -12.71 -14.85 -1.64
C PHE A 13 -11.39 -15.58 -1.35
N GLU A 14 -11.19 -16.10 -0.13
CA GLU A 14 -9.98 -16.85 0.24
C GLU A 14 -9.81 -18.10 -0.66
N ALA A 15 -10.91 -18.76 -1.04
CA ALA A 15 -10.89 -19.88 -1.98
C ALA A 15 -10.57 -19.47 -3.44
N ASP A 16 -10.91 -18.25 -3.87
CA ASP A 16 -10.72 -17.76 -5.24
C ASP A 16 -9.32 -17.21 -5.52
N LEU A 17 -8.55 -16.87 -4.48
CA LEU A 17 -7.17 -16.39 -4.57
C LEU A 17 -6.15 -17.54 -4.55
N GLU A 18 -6.40 -18.58 -3.73
CA GLU A 18 -5.64 -19.85 -3.80
C GLU A 18 -5.67 -20.46 -5.21
N CYS A 19 -6.72 -20.18 -6.00
CA CYS A 19 -6.86 -20.63 -7.39
C CYS A 19 -6.08 -19.77 -8.43
N LEU A 20 -5.45 -18.68 -8.00
CA LEU A 20 -4.75 -17.73 -8.87
C LEU A 20 -3.22 -17.78 -8.79
N THR A 21 -2.61 -18.45 -7.82
CA THR A 21 -1.14 -18.53 -7.74
C THR A 21 -0.61 -19.60 -8.70
N MET A 22 0.46 -19.29 -9.45
CA MET A 22 1.08 -20.28 -10.36
C MET A 22 2.17 -21.09 -9.68
N ASN A 23 2.98 -20.45 -8.84
CA ASN A 23 4.09 -21.00 -8.07
C ASN A 23 4.39 -20.04 -6.90
N GLU A 24 5.05 -20.55 -5.86
CA GLU A 24 5.64 -19.73 -4.80
C GLU A 24 6.74 -18.82 -5.37
N SER A 25 6.96 -17.65 -4.76
CA SER A 25 8.06 -16.76 -5.14
C SER A 25 9.40 -17.30 -4.66
N ASN A 26 10.47 -16.97 -5.37
CA ASN A 26 11.83 -17.26 -4.91
C ASN A 26 12.39 -16.10 -4.04
N GLU A 27 11.51 -15.30 -3.45
CA GLU A 27 11.91 -14.17 -2.63
C GLU A 27 12.66 -14.64 -1.38
N GLY A 28 13.84 -14.07 -1.15
CA GLY A 28 14.69 -14.45 -0.02
C GLY A 28 15.53 -15.71 -0.24
N GLU A 29 15.42 -16.37 -1.40
CA GLU A 29 16.28 -17.50 -1.74
C GLU A 29 17.70 -17.06 -2.14
N ASN A 30 18.67 -17.95 -1.96
CA ASN A 30 20.05 -17.70 -2.38
C ASN A 30 20.17 -17.80 -3.89
N ILE A 31 20.58 -16.69 -4.53
CA ILE A 31 20.78 -16.61 -5.97
C ILE A 31 22.26 -16.79 -6.30
N VAL A 32 22.60 -17.60 -7.30
CA VAL A 32 23.98 -17.84 -7.73
C VAL A 32 24.43 -16.78 -8.72
N ALA A 33 25.53 -16.08 -8.40
CA ALA A 33 26.11 -15.08 -9.29
C ALA A 33 26.59 -15.70 -10.61
N GLY A 34 26.31 -15.02 -11.73
CA GLY A 34 26.77 -15.42 -13.06
C GLY A 34 26.12 -16.66 -13.69
N GLN A 35 25.10 -17.25 -13.05
CA GLN A 35 24.44 -18.48 -13.52
C GLN A 35 23.86 -18.38 -14.95
N TRP A 36 23.46 -17.18 -15.38
CA TRP A 36 22.72 -16.91 -16.61
C TRP A 36 23.45 -15.97 -17.57
N ALA A 37 24.78 -16.10 -17.66
CA ALA A 37 25.70 -15.23 -18.42
C ALA A 37 25.34 -14.99 -19.91
N ASN A 38 24.59 -15.90 -20.53
CA ASN A 38 24.24 -15.84 -21.96
C ASN A 38 22.82 -15.31 -22.23
N GLN A 39 22.06 -14.94 -21.19
CA GLN A 39 20.68 -14.48 -21.33
C GLN A 39 20.62 -12.96 -21.45
N SER A 40 19.65 -12.47 -22.21
CA SER A 40 19.36 -11.04 -22.32
C SER A 40 17.93 -10.73 -21.88
N ILE A 41 17.77 -9.63 -21.14
CA ILE A 41 16.50 -9.13 -20.60
C ILE A 41 16.26 -7.72 -21.14
N GLY A 42 15.10 -7.48 -21.74
CA GLY A 42 14.62 -6.14 -22.04
C GLY A 42 13.65 -5.67 -20.95
N VAL A 43 13.78 -4.43 -20.49
CA VAL A 43 12.81 -3.80 -19.57
C VAL A 43 12.27 -2.51 -20.18
N PHE A 44 10.95 -2.32 -20.09
CA PHE A 44 10.28 -1.11 -20.56
C PHE A 44 9.15 -0.72 -19.62
N THR A 45 8.90 0.58 -19.54
CA THR A 45 7.73 1.15 -18.87
C THR A 45 6.73 1.62 -19.92
N SER A 46 5.43 1.42 -19.65
CA SER A 46 4.38 1.79 -20.59
C SER A 46 3.10 2.18 -19.85
N GLY A 47 2.35 3.12 -20.43
CA GLY A 47 1.13 3.65 -19.83
C GLY A 47 1.42 4.89 -18.99
N GLY A 48 0.50 5.21 -18.06
CA GLY A 48 0.73 6.29 -17.11
C GLY A 48 1.84 5.89 -16.13
N ASP A 49 2.71 6.84 -15.82
CA ASP A 49 3.78 6.65 -14.85
C ASP A 49 3.23 6.53 -13.42
N ALA A 50 4.01 5.85 -12.57
CA ALA A 50 3.71 5.66 -11.16
C ALA A 50 5.01 5.61 -10.36
N GLN A 51 4.99 6.18 -9.15
CA GLN A 51 6.14 6.22 -8.26
C GLN A 51 6.57 4.81 -7.85
N GLY A 52 7.88 4.54 -7.91
CA GLY A 52 8.43 3.21 -7.65
C GLY A 52 8.73 2.39 -8.92
N MET A 53 8.26 2.82 -10.11
CA MET A 53 8.68 2.20 -11.38
C MET A 53 10.21 2.21 -11.54
N ASN A 54 10.88 3.30 -11.17
CA ASN A 54 12.34 3.38 -11.20
C ASN A 54 13.02 2.42 -10.21
N ALA A 55 12.40 2.15 -9.06
CA ALA A 55 12.91 1.15 -8.10
C ALA A 55 12.83 -0.26 -8.70
N ALA A 56 11.73 -0.59 -9.40
CA ALA A 56 11.60 -1.85 -10.13
C ALA A 56 12.62 -1.98 -11.27
N VAL A 57 12.76 -0.95 -12.12
CA VAL A 57 13.78 -0.92 -13.19
C VAL A 57 15.17 -1.11 -12.60
N ARG A 58 15.49 -0.42 -11.49
CA ARG A 58 16.77 -0.58 -10.79
C ARG A 58 16.99 -2.03 -10.38
N ALA A 59 16.04 -2.64 -9.69
CA ALA A 59 16.20 -4.01 -9.20
C ALA A 59 16.38 -5.01 -10.35
N ILE A 60 15.63 -4.86 -11.44
CA ILE A 60 15.77 -5.67 -12.64
C ILE A 60 17.20 -5.61 -13.19
N VAL A 61 17.77 -4.40 -13.31
CA VAL A 61 19.14 -4.24 -13.79
C VAL A 61 20.14 -4.87 -12.83
N ARG A 62 20.03 -4.58 -11.53
CA ARG A 62 21.00 -5.05 -10.52
C ARG A 62 20.99 -6.57 -10.39
N VAL A 63 19.81 -7.17 -10.27
CA VAL A 63 19.64 -8.62 -10.12
C VAL A 63 19.98 -9.32 -11.42
N GLY A 64 19.52 -8.80 -12.58
CA GLY A 64 19.87 -9.34 -13.89
C GLY A 64 21.38 -9.37 -14.11
N MET A 65 22.10 -8.29 -13.80
CA MET A 65 23.56 -8.24 -13.89
C MET A 65 24.24 -9.19 -12.89
N TYR A 66 23.72 -9.28 -11.66
CA TYR A 66 24.26 -10.17 -10.63
C TYR A 66 24.26 -11.64 -11.07
N ILE A 67 23.17 -12.08 -11.70
CA ILE A 67 23.06 -13.44 -12.25
C ILE A 67 23.76 -13.60 -13.62
N GLY A 68 24.40 -12.55 -14.14
CA GLY A 68 25.17 -12.56 -15.38
C GLY A 68 24.41 -12.19 -16.64
N CYS A 69 23.10 -11.91 -16.58
CA CYS A 69 22.34 -11.50 -17.75
C CYS A 69 22.78 -10.11 -18.26
N LYS A 70 22.64 -9.90 -19.58
CA LYS A 70 22.65 -8.56 -20.17
C LYS A 70 21.27 -7.94 -20.06
N VAL A 71 21.19 -6.76 -19.47
CA VAL A 71 19.91 -6.05 -19.30
C VAL A 71 19.88 -4.86 -20.24
N TYR A 72 18.76 -4.64 -20.93
CA TYR A 72 18.55 -3.56 -21.88
C TYR A 72 17.38 -2.68 -21.46
N TYR A 73 17.58 -1.38 -21.40
CA TYR A 73 16.50 -0.41 -21.34
C TYR A 73 15.88 -0.25 -22.71
N ILE A 74 14.56 -0.34 -22.78
CA ILE A 74 13.77 0.03 -23.95
C ILE A 74 13.05 1.33 -23.60
N LYS A 75 13.53 2.43 -24.17
CA LYS A 75 13.04 3.77 -23.87
C LYS A 75 11.68 4.03 -24.49
N GLU A 76 10.90 4.95 -23.92
CA GLU A 76 9.60 5.39 -24.46
C GLU A 76 8.59 4.24 -24.69
N GLY A 77 8.72 3.17 -23.89
CA GLY A 77 7.85 2.00 -23.94
C GLY A 77 7.80 1.30 -25.30
N TYR A 78 6.58 0.99 -25.76
CA TYR A 78 6.38 0.32 -27.05
C TYR A 78 6.89 1.13 -28.23
N GLN A 79 6.87 2.48 -28.15
CA GLN A 79 7.34 3.29 -29.27
C GLN A 79 8.83 3.11 -29.48
N GLY A 80 9.65 3.19 -28.43
CA GLY A 80 11.08 2.95 -28.59
C GLY A 80 11.42 1.51 -28.92
N MET A 81 10.57 0.54 -28.57
CA MET A 81 10.68 -0.84 -29.04
C MET A 81 10.53 -0.94 -30.56
N VAL A 82 9.57 -0.21 -31.15
CA VAL A 82 9.33 -0.14 -32.60
C VAL A 82 10.44 0.65 -33.31
N ASP A 83 10.86 1.76 -32.72
CA ASP A 83 11.88 2.64 -33.30
C ASP A 83 13.26 1.98 -33.33
N GLY A 84 13.60 1.22 -32.29
CA GLY A 84 14.88 0.52 -32.17
C GLY A 84 16.07 1.47 -32.04
N GLY A 85 17.25 1.01 -32.46
CA GLY A 85 18.48 1.80 -32.43
C GLY A 85 18.81 2.35 -31.04
N ASN A 86 18.95 3.67 -30.92
CA ASN A 86 19.28 4.35 -29.66
C ASN A 86 18.20 4.22 -28.59
N ASN A 87 17.00 3.74 -28.91
CA ASN A 87 15.95 3.52 -27.91
C ASN A 87 16.12 2.19 -27.17
N ILE A 88 16.97 1.27 -27.65
CA ILE A 88 17.32 0.03 -26.94
C ILE A 88 18.79 0.13 -26.54
N GLN A 89 19.05 0.28 -25.24
CA GLN A 89 20.40 0.54 -24.70
C GLN A 89 20.75 -0.48 -23.62
N GLU A 90 21.96 -1.04 -23.68
CA GLU A 90 22.46 -1.91 -22.62
C GLU A 90 22.61 -1.12 -21.31
N ALA A 91 22.02 -1.64 -20.25
CA ALA A 91 22.09 -1.08 -18.91
C ALA A 91 23.42 -1.45 -18.26
N THR A 92 24.00 -0.48 -17.56
CA THR A 92 25.18 -0.67 -16.71
C THR A 92 24.83 -0.48 -15.24
N TRP A 93 25.71 -0.96 -14.35
CA TRP A 93 25.63 -0.71 -12.91
C TRP A 93 25.51 0.78 -12.61
N LEU A 94 26.26 1.63 -13.32
CA LEU A 94 26.21 3.08 -13.14
C LEU A 94 24.91 3.69 -13.67
N SER A 95 24.39 3.19 -14.80
CA SER A 95 23.13 3.70 -15.39
C SER A 95 21.91 3.48 -14.50
N SER A 96 21.94 2.47 -13.63
CA SER A 96 20.88 2.17 -12.67
C SER A 96 21.10 2.82 -11.30
N SER A 97 22.10 3.70 -11.17
CA SER A 97 22.39 4.42 -9.93
C SER A 97 21.47 5.63 -9.76
N ASN A 98 21.24 6.01 -8.51
CA ASN A 98 20.47 7.19 -8.15
C ASN A 98 19.02 7.28 -8.67
N MET A 99 18.42 6.17 -9.11
CA MET A 99 17.05 6.16 -9.64
C MET A 99 15.98 5.75 -8.63
N ILE A 100 16.35 5.10 -7.52
CA ILE A 100 15.39 4.42 -6.64
C ILE A 100 14.33 5.36 -6.04
N HIS A 101 14.70 6.59 -5.68
CA HIS A 101 13.82 7.57 -5.06
C HIS A 101 13.07 8.44 -6.08
N MET A 102 13.54 8.46 -7.33
CA MET A 102 13.06 9.37 -8.37
C MET A 102 11.62 9.04 -8.77
N GLY A 103 10.79 10.07 -8.89
CA GLY A 103 9.43 9.96 -9.43
C GLY A 103 9.36 9.57 -10.91
N GLY A 104 8.17 9.19 -11.36
CA GLY A 104 7.89 8.85 -12.75
C GLY A 104 8.70 7.66 -13.26
N THR A 105 9.13 7.72 -14.53
CA THR A 105 10.00 6.71 -15.15
C THR A 105 11.15 7.34 -15.93
N LEU A 106 12.39 7.00 -15.58
CA LEU A 106 13.60 7.53 -16.21
C LEU A 106 13.88 6.95 -17.61
N ILE A 107 13.24 5.83 -17.95
CA ILE A 107 13.31 5.25 -19.29
C ILE A 107 12.16 5.73 -20.19
N GLY A 108 11.28 6.60 -19.69
CA GLY A 108 10.20 7.20 -20.47
C GLY A 108 9.06 6.23 -20.79
N SER A 109 7.90 6.78 -21.13
CA SER A 109 6.70 6.02 -21.50
C SER A 109 5.91 6.81 -22.52
N ALA A 110 5.88 6.34 -23.76
CA ALA A 110 5.12 6.97 -24.83
C ALA A 110 3.92 6.11 -25.27
N ARG A 111 2.87 6.78 -25.74
CA ARG A 111 1.79 6.11 -26.47
C ARG A 111 2.33 5.67 -27.83
N CYS A 112 2.09 4.41 -28.19
CA CYS A 112 2.53 3.87 -29.47
C CYS A 112 1.32 3.47 -30.32
N MET A 113 1.10 4.19 -31.42
CA MET A 113 0.07 3.84 -32.41
C MET A 113 0.57 2.72 -33.33
N ASP A 114 1.86 2.76 -33.69
CA ASP A 114 2.48 1.79 -34.60
C ASP A 114 2.38 0.35 -34.09
N PHE A 115 2.53 0.13 -32.78
CA PHE A 115 2.44 -1.20 -32.17
C PHE A 115 1.03 -1.81 -32.21
N ARG A 116 0.00 -0.99 -32.45
CA ARG A 116 -1.36 -1.51 -32.73
C ARG A 116 -1.44 -2.18 -34.08
N GLU A 117 -0.57 -1.79 -35.01
CA GLU A 117 -0.46 -2.38 -36.33
C GLU A 117 0.53 -3.56 -36.34
N ARG A 118 0.22 -4.56 -37.17
CA ARG A 118 1.07 -5.76 -37.34
C ARG A 118 2.49 -5.40 -37.75
N TRP A 119 2.66 -4.40 -38.64
CA TRP A 119 3.98 -3.97 -39.12
C TRP A 119 4.84 -3.38 -37.99
N GLY A 120 4.24 -2.65 -37.04
CA GLY A 120 4.96 -2.08 -35.91
C GLY A 120 5.44 -3.17 -34.97
N ARG A 121 4.59 -4.16 -34.69
CA ARG A 121 4.98 -5.36 -33.91
C ARG A 121 6.06 -6.18 -34.60
N LEU A 122 6.00 -6.31 -35.93
CA LEU A 122 7.03 -6.99 -36.72
C LEU A 122 8.39 -6.26 -36.59
N LYS A 123 8.39 -4.93 -36.70
CA LYS A 123 9.58 -4.10 -36.53
C LYS A 123 10.14 -4.19 -35.10
N ALA A 124 9.27 -4.15 -34.09
CA ALA A 124 9.66 -4.35 -32.70
C ALA A 124 10.31 -5.73 -32.46
N ALA A 125 9.72 -6.80 -33.01
CA ALA A 125 10.30 -8.14 -32.93
C ALA A 125 11.67 -8.22 -33.60
N GLN A 126 11.83 -7.58 -34.78
CA GLN A 126 13.13 -7.49 -35.46
C GLN A 126 14.18 -6.80 -34.58
N ASN A 127 13.84 -5.67 -33.98
CA ASN A 127 14.75 -4.91 -33.10
C ASN A 127 15.17 -5.73 -31.88
N LEU A 128 14.23 -6.41 -31.22
CA LEU A 128 14.54 -7.26 -30.06
C LEU A 128 15.48 -8.42 -30.44
N ILE A 129 15.25 -9.08 -31.57
CA ILE A 129 16.11 -10.16 -32.10
C ILE A 129 17.50 -9.64 -32.48
N GLN A 130 17.60 -8.39 -32.96
CA GLN A 130 18.89 -7.77 -33.26
C GLN A 130 19.76 -7.64 -32.00
N TRP A 131 19.15 -7.29 -30.86
CA TRP A 131 19.82 -7.16 -29.56
C TRP A 131 19.90 -8.47 -28.76
N GLY A 132 19.37 -9.57 -29.30
CA GLY A 132 19.38 -10.87 -28.64
C GLY A 132 18.40 -11.00 -27.47
N ILE A 133 17.34 -10.18 -27.44
CA ILE A 133 16.36 -10.14 -26.35
C ILE A 133 15.23 -11.14 -26.61
N THR A 134 15.12 -12.17 -25.76
CA THR A 134 14.00 -13.13 -25.70
C THR A 134 13.20 -13.05 -24.39
N ASN A 135 13.70 -12.32 -23.40
CA ASN A 135 13.06 -12.18 -22.09
C ASN A 135 12.69 -10.71 -21.90
N LEU A 136 11.42 -10.43 -21.65
CA LEU A 136 10.89 -9.07 -21.60
C LEU A 136 10.13 -8.84 -20.29
N ILE A 137 10.47 -7.75 -19.61
CA ILE A 137 9.73 -7.27 -18.43
C ILE A 137 8.96 -6.02 -18.82
N ALA A 138 7.64 -6.09 -18.69
CA ALA A 138 6.73 -4.98 -18.95
C ALA A 138 6.27 -4.37 -17.63
N ILE A 139 6.54 -3.08 -17.41
CA ILE A 139 6.08 -2.34 -16.22
C ILE A 139 5.00 -1.34 -16.65
N GLY A 140 3.79 -1.48 -16.13
CA GLY A 140 2.71 -0.56 -16.51
C GLY A 140 1.34 -0.97 -16.02
N GLY A 141 0.32 -0.32 -16.57
CA GLY A 141 -1.08 -0.65 -16.28
C GLY A 141 -1.60 -1.87 -17.04
N ASP A 142 -2.86 -2.20 -16.80
CA ASP A 142 -3.60 -3.31 -17.40
C ASP A 142 -3.50 -3.37 -18.94
N GLY A 143 -3.61 -2.22 -19.61
CA GLY A 143 -3.52 -2.11 -21.07
C GLY A 143 -2.14 -2.49 -21.60
N SER A 144 -1.08 -2.06 -20.92
CA SER A 144 0.31 -2.35 -21.31
C SER A 144 0.63 -3.83 -21.14
N LEU A 145 0.19 -4.44 -20.03
CA LEU A 145 0.37 -5.87 -19.77
C LEU A 145 -0.44 -6.75 -20.73
N THR A 146 -1.66 -6.33 -21.09
CA THR A 146 -2.44 -6.96 -22.16
C THR A 146 -1.67 -6.96 -23.48
N GLY A 147 -1.15 -5.80 -23.89
CA GLY A 147 -0.39 -5.65 -25.13
C GLY A 147 0.84 -6.57 -25.17
N ALA A 148 1.52 -6.72 -24.03
CA ALA A 148 2.67 -7.58 -23.90
C ALA A 148 2.28 -9.05 -24.12
N ASN A 149 1.21 -9.51 -23.46
CA ASN A 149 0.70 -10.88 -23.66
C ASN A 149 0.29 -11.15 -25.11
N CYS A 150 -0.41 -10.23 -25.76
CA CYS A 150 -0.77 -10.36 -27.18
C CYS A 150 0.48 -10.49 -28.05
N PHE A 151 1.50 -9.65 -27.79
CA PHE A 151 2.77 -9.70 -28.52
C PHE A 151 3.49 -11.04 -28.35
N ARG A 152 3.50 -11.60 -27.14
CA ARG A 152 4.04 -12.94 -26.86
C ARG A 152 3.33 -14.04 -27.64
N GLN A 153 1.99 -14.03 -27.66
CA GLN A 153 1.20 -15.03 -28.39
C GLN A 153 1.43 -14.96 -29.89
N GLU A 154 1.62 -13.75 -30.41
CA GLU A 154 1.86 -13.49 -31.83
C GLU A 154 3.33 -13.72 -32.25
N TRP A 155 4.25 -13.77 -31.29
CA TRP A 155 5.70 -13.87 -31.52
C TRP A 155 6.11 -14.96 -32.52
N PRO A 156 5.65 -16.23 -32.40
CA PRO A 156 6.06 -17.28 -33.34
C PRO A 156 5.62 -17.00 -34.78
N SER A 157 4.55 -16.24 -34.97
CA SER A 157 4.07 -15.81 -36.29
C SER A 157 4.92 -14.66 -36.83
N LEU A 158 5.31 -13.69 -35.99
CA LEU A 158 6.20 -12.59 -36.37
C LEU A 158 7.58 -13.09 -36.76
N VAL A 159 8.16 -14.01 -35.98
CA VAL A 159 9.48 -14.60 -36.27
C VAL A 159 9.48 -15.37 -37.59
N ARG A 160 8.40 -16.10 -37.90
CA ARG A 160 8.23 -16.75 -39.21
C ARG A 160 8.19 -15.73 -40.34
N GLU A 161 7.39 -14.69 -40.19
CA GLU A 161 7.28 -13.62 -41.20
C GLU A 161 8.61 -12.87 -41.42
N LEU A 162 9.40 -12.64 -40.36
CA LEU A 162 10.74 -12.06 -40.47
C LEU A 162 11.70 -12.96 -41.23
N PHE A 163 11.61 -14.27 -41.02
CA PHE A 163 12.42 -15.26 -41.75
C PHE A 163 12.03 -15.33 -43.23
N ASP A 164 10.72 -15.38 -43.53
CA ASP A 164 10.21 -15.42 -44.90
C ASP A 164 10.59 -14.16 -45.70
N LYS A 165 10.67 -13.01 -45.02
CA LYS A 165 11.16 -11.73 -45.58
C LYS A 165 12.68 -11.60 -45.63
N ALA A 166 13.43 -12.65 -45.28
CA ALA A 166 14.89 -12.68 -45.20
C ALA A 166 15.52 -11.59 -44.29
N LEU A 167 14.77 -11.14 -43.27
CA LEU A 167 15.25 -10.14 -42.29
C LEU A 167 16.04 -10.77 -41.14
N ILE A 168 15.87 -12.08 -40.91
CA ILE A 168 16.61 -12.86 -39.90
C ILE A 168 17.12 -14.18 -40.51
N SER A 169 18.24 -14.69 -39.99
CA SER A 169 18.80 -15.98 -40.42
C SER A 169 18.05 -17.17 -39.81
N LYS A 170 18.29 -18.38 -40.35
CA LYS A 170 17.70 -19.62 -39.84
C LYS A 170 18.14 -19.92 -38.40
N GLU A 171 19.38 -19.60 -38.06
CA GLU A 171 19.93 -19.76 -36.71
C GLU A 171 19.20 -18.85 -35.72
N LYS A 172 18.99 -17.58 -36.09
CA LYS A 172 18.21 -16.64 -35.28
C LYS A 172 16.74 -17.07 -35.15
N GLN A 173 16.14 -17.57 -36.21
CA GLN A 173 14.77 -18.09 -36.15
C GLN A 173 14.63 -19.20 -35.09
N ALA A 174 15.58 -20.14 -35.03
CA ALA A 174 15.59 -21.22 -34.06
C ALA A 174 15.85 -20.70 -32.62
N GLN A 175 16.86 -19.83 -32.47
CA GLN A 175 17.27 -19.29 -31.17
C GLN A 175 16.20 -18.39 -30.54
N PHE A 176 15.53 -17.55 -31.34
CA PHE A 176 14.53 -16.57 -30.90
C PHE A 176 13.09 -17.03 -31.14
N SER A 177 12.86 -18.34 -31.15
CA SER A 177 11.55 -18.95 -31.48
C SER A 177 10.43 -18.62 -30.49
N HIS A 178 10.76 -18.21 -29.27
CA HIS A 178 9.83 -17.89 -28.20
C HIS A 178 10.22 -16.57 -27.51
N LEU A 179 9.22 -15.94 -26.91
CA LEU A 179 9.36 -14.75 -26.08
C LEU A 179 8.80 -15.05 -24.69
N ASN A 180 9.60 -14.78 -23.66
CA ASN A 180 9.18 -14.86 -22.28
C ASN A 180 8.78 -13.46 -21.81
N ILE A 181 7.66 -13.37 -21.10
CA ILE A 181 7.16 -12.10 -20.57
C ILE A 181 6.79 -12.26 -19.10
N VAL A 182 7.26 -11.31 -18.31
CA VAL A 182 6.78 -11.04 -16.95
C VAL A 182 6.27 -9.61 -16.87
N GLY A 183 5.11 -9.44 -16.23
CA GLY A 183 4.49 -8.14 -16.00
C GLY A 183 4.71 -7.63 -14.58
N LEU A 184 4.89 -6.32 -14.44
CA LEU A 184 4.80 -5.59 -13.17
C LEU A 184 3.71 -4.52 -13.30
N VAL A 185 2.87 -4.39 -12.27
CA VAL A 185 1.77 -3.42 -12.29
C VAL A 185 2.22 -2.10 -11.67
N GLY A 186 2.55 -1.13 -12.53
CA GLY A 186 2.81 0.25 -12.13
C GLY A 186 1.59 1.11 -12.41
N SER A 187 0.85 1.44 -11.35
CA SER A 187 -0.39 2.22 -11.40
C SER A 187 -0.69 2.81 -10.02
N ILE A 188 -1.18 4.04 -9.97
CA ILE A 188 -1.67 4.64 -8.72
C ILE A 188 -3.11 4.23 -8.41
N ASP A 189 -3.85 3.72 -9.40
CA ASP A 189 -5.30 3.52 -9.32
C ASP A 189 -5.68 2.31 -8.44
N ASN A 190 -4.74 1.40 -8.19
CA ASN A 190 -4.95 0.08 -7.56
C ASN A 190 -6.13 -0.70 -8.19
N ASP A 191 -6.27 -0.62 -9.52
CA ASP A 191 -7.41 -1.15 -10.26
C ASP A 191 -7.17 -2.52 -10.90
N PHE A 192 -6.00 -3.13 -10.65
CA PHE A 192 -5.62 -4.42 -11.20
C PHE A 192 -6.00 -5.57 -10.27
N CYS A 193 -6.89 -6.46 -10.74
CA CYS A 193 -7.34 -7.61 -9.96
C CYS A 193 -6.23 -8.67 -9.85
N GLY A 194 -5.89 -9.06 -8.62
CA GLY A 194 -4.92 -10.12 -8.33
C GLY A 194 -3.70 -9.66 -7.52
N THR A 195 -3.56 -8.36 -7.27
CA THR A 195 -2.59 -7.80 -6.34
C THR A 195 -3.32 -6.99 -5.28
N ASP A 196 -2.87 -7.05 -4.03
CA ASP A 196 -3.43 -6.24 -2.95
C ASP A 196 -3.07 -4.75 -3.13
N MET A 197 -1.92 -4.48 -3.74
CA MET A 197 -1.42 -3.12 -3.99
C MET A 197 -0.55 -3.07 -5.25
N THR A 198 -0.74 -2.05 -6.07
CA THR A 198 0.09 -1.76 -7.26
C THR A 198 1.20 -0.77 -6.92
N ILE A 199 2.31 -0.80 -7.70
CA ILE A 199 3.43 0.12 -7.52
C ILE A 199 2.95 1.55 -7.80
N GLY A 200 3.09 2.43 -6.80
CA GLY A 200 2.77 3.86 -6.83
C GLY A 200 1.57 4.28 -5.98
N VAL A 201 0.79 3.30 -5.48
CA VAL A 201 -0.41 3.57 -4.69
C VAL A 201 -0.07 4.25 -3.36
N ASP A 202 0.97 3.78 -2.67
CA ASP A 202 1.37 4.33 -1.37
C ASP A 202 1.81 5.79 -1.52
N THR A 203 2.61 6.04 -2.55
CA THR A 203 3.10 7.39 -2.82
C THR A 203 1.95 8.32 -3.21
N ALA A 204 0.99 7.86 -4.02
CA ALA A 204 -0.19 8.63 -4.35
C ALA A 204 -1.02 8.97 -3.10
N LEU A 205 -1.16 8.03 -2.17
CA LEU A 205 -1.80 8.27 -0.86
C LEU A 205 -1.04 9.33 -0.05
N HIS A 206 0.29 9.28 0.00
CA HIS A 206 1.08 10.35 0.63
C HIS A 206 0.79 11.72 0.01
N ARG A 207 0.72 11.82 -1.33
CA ARG A 207 0.41 13.09 -2.02
C ARG A 207 -1.00 13.60 -1.66
N ILE A 208 -1.98 12.70 -1.57
CA ILE A 208 -3.35 13.04 -1.19
C ILE A 208 -3.39 13.54 0.25
N LEU A 209 -2.77 12.82 1.18
CA LEU A 209 -2.77 13.17 2.61
C LEU A 209 -2.04 14.49 2.87
N GLU A 210 -0.87 14.72 2.26
CA GLU A 210 -0.20 16.02 2.35
C GLU A 210 -1.07 17.17 1.84
N ALA A 211 -1.82 16.97 0.76
CA ALA A 211 -2.73 18.00 0.26
C ALA A 211 -3.91 18.23 1.22
N VAL A 212 -4.48 17.15 1.78
CA VAL A 212 -5.57 17.24 2.77
C VAL A 212 -5.10 17.94 4.04
N ASP A 213 -3.92 17.61 4.57
CA ASP A 213 -3.36 18.22 5.78
C ASP A 213 -3.13 19.72 5.58
N ASN A 214 -2.59 20.11 4.43
CA ASN A 214 -2.43 21.52 4.07
C ASN A 214 -3.79 22.24 4.00
N ILE A 215 -4.81 21.62 3.43
CA ILE A 215 -6.17 22.17 3.33
C ILE A 215 -6.85 22.22 4.71
N MET A 216 -6.58 21.26 5.59
CA MET A 216 -7.26 21.12 6.87
C MET A 216 -7.03 22.35 7.75
N THR A 217 -5.82 22.92 7.74
CA THR A 217 -5.48 24.14 8.50
C THR A 217 -6.39 25.34 8.15
N THR A 218 -6.62 25.58 6.86
CA THR A 218 -7.52 26.65 6.38
C THR A 218 -8.99 26.29 6.54
N ALA A 219 -9.33 25.00 6.42
CA ALA A 219 -10.69 24.50 6.60
C ALA A 219 -11.18 24.68 8.04
N VAL A 220 -10.31 24.44 9.03
CA VAL A 220 -10.59 24.70 10.45
C VAL A 220 -10.71 26.20 10.73
N SER A 221 -9.78 27.00 10.20
CA SER A 221 -9.76 28.46 10.44
C SER A 221 -11.01 29.17 9.93
N HIS A 222 -11.51 28.79 8.75
CA HIS A 222 -12.69 29.40 8.14
C HIS A 222 -13.98 28.62 8.35
N LYS A 223 -13.95 27.48 9.06
CA LYS A 223 -15.16 26.66 9.30
C LYS A 223 -15.85 26.30 7.97
N ARG A 224 -15.07 25.77 7.03
CA ARG A 224 -15.47 25.47 5.64
C ARG A 224 -15.59 23.98 5.37
N ALA A 225 -16.40 23.64 4.38
CA ALA A 225 -16.34 22.33 3.74
C ALA A 225 -15.42 22.36 2.52
N PHE A 226 -14.63 21.31 2.36
CA PHE A 226 -13.83 21.07 1.16
C PHE A 226 -14.28 19.79 0.48
N VAL A 227 -14.43 19.85 -0.84
CA VAL A 227 -14.69 18.72 -1.71
C VAL A 227 -13.44 18.49 -2.55
N LEU A 228 -12.80 17.33 -2.38
CA LEU A 228 -11.55 17.02 -3.06
C LEU A 228 -11.78 15.92 -4.10
N GLU A 229 -11.32 16.17 -5.32
CA GLU A 229 -11.32 15.17 -6.39
C GLU A 229 -10.05 14.32 -6.31
N ILE A 230 -10.22 13.01 -6.17
CA ILE A 230 -9.16 12.02 -6.00
C ILE A 230 -9.08 11.15 -7.26
N MET A 231 -7.85 10.94 -7.76
CA MET A 231 -7.61 10.06 -8.90
C MET A 231 -7.90 8.60 -8.55
N GLY A 232 -8.03 7.76 -9.56
CA GLY A 232 -8.27 6.32 -9.40
C GLY A 232 -8.97 5.68 -10.61
N ARG A 233 -9.18 6.44 -11.68
CA ARG A 233 -9.92 6.08 -12.89
C ARG A 233 -11.32 5.59 -12.56
N THR A 234 -11.51 4.28 -12.58
CA THR A 234 -12.76 3.57 -12.27
C THR A 234 -12.66 2.81 -10.95
N CYS A 235 -11.65 3.13 -10.13
CA CYS A 235 -11.36 2.52 -8.84
C CYS A 235 -11.42 3.57 -7.73
N GLY A 236 -12.12 3.25 -6.65
CA GLY A 236 -12.26 4.10 -5.48
C GLY A 236 -11.21 3.89 -4.39
N TYR A 237 -10.22 3.01 -4.60
CA TYR A 237 -9.27 2.60 -3.56
C TYR A 237 -8.55 3.79 -2.92
N LEU A 238 -8.03 4.73 -3.73
CA LEU A 238 -7.32 5.91 -3.22
C LEU A 238 -8.23 6.79 -2.36
N ALA A 239 -9.44 7.10 -2.82
CA ALA A 239 -10.40 7.89 -2.07
C ALA A 239 -10.83 7.20 -0.76
N LEU A 240 -10.99 5.88 -0.79
CA LEU A 240 -11.37 5.08 0.38
C LEU A 240 -10.24 5.03 1.42
N ALA A 241 -9.02 4.68 1.01
CA ALA A 241 -7.87 4.60 1.90
C ALA A 241 -7.50 5.99 2.46
N ALA A 242 -7.47 7.03 1.62
CA ALA A 242 -7.28 8.41 2.06
C ALA A 242 -8.39 8.84 3.03
N GLY A 243 -9.64 8.48 2.76
CA GLY A 243 -10.77 8.84 3.61
C GLY A 243 -10.70 8.24 5.02
N ILE A 244 -10.11 7.06 5.17
CA ILE A 244 -9.81 6.47 6.49
C ILE A 244 -8.69 7.25 7.17
N ALA A 245 -7.59 7.50 6.44
CA ALA A 245 -6.39 8.11 7.01
C ALA A 245 -6.59 9.59 7.40
N CYS A 246 -7.38 10.36 6.65
CA CYS A 246 -7.65 11.78 6.94
C CYS A 246 -8.99 12.04 7.65
N GLU A 247 -9.69 10.98 8.09
CA GLU A 247 -10.99 11.08 8.74
C GLU A 247 -12.06 11.82 7.90
N ALA A 248 -12.11 11.51 6.60
CA ALA A 248 -13.06 12.14 5.68
C ALA A 248 -14.51 11.99 6.17
N SER A 249 -15.26 13.09 6.08
CA SER A 249 -16.66 13.13 6.48
C SER A 249 -17.52 12.20 5.63
N VAL A 250 -17.33 12.24 4.31
CA VAL A 250 -18.02 11.38 3.34
C VAL A 250 -17.03 11.08 2.21
N ILE A 251 -17.09 9.87 1.66
CA ILE A 251 -16.43 9.51 0.41
C ILE A 251 -17.48 9.09 -0.64
N PHE A 252 -17.17 9.35 -1.90
CA PHE A 252 -17.90 8.79 -3.03
C PHE A 252 -16.96 7.93 -3.87
N ILE A 253 -17.27 6.64 -3.97
CA ILE A 253 -16.49 5.66 -4.72
C ILE A 253 -17.38 4.90 -5.72
N PRO A 254 -16.85 4.51 -6.89
CA PRO A 254 -17.61 3.76 -7.88
C PRO A 254 -18.09 2.39 -7.38
N GLU A 255 -17.35 1.74 -6.49
CA GLU A 255 -17.64 0.38 -6.05
C GLU A 255 -18.80 0.29 -5.06
N ASP A 256 -19.08 1.35 -4.31
CA ASP A 256 -20.19 1.40 -3.35
C ASP A 256 -20.94 2.74 -3.44
N PRO A 257 -21.71 2.95 -4.53
CA PRO A 257 -22.50 4.15 -4.67
C PRO A 257 -23.60 4.20 -3.59
N PRO A 258 -23.95 5.38 -3.03
CA PRO A 258 -24.98 5.51 -2.02
C PRO A 258 -26.32 4.89 -2.44
N ALA A 259 -27.03 4.26 -1.50
CA ALA A 259 -28.38 3.76 -1.76
C ALA A 259 -29.38 4.92 -1.78
N GLY A 260 -30.18 5.02 -2.85
CA GLY A 260 -31.16 6.10 -3.02
C GLY A 260 -30.53 7.41 -3.51
N ASP A 261 -31.10 8.55 -3.12
CA ASP A 261 -30.58 9.87 -3.52
C ASP A 261 -29.30 10.20 -2.74
N TRP A 262 -28.18 10.23 -3.46
CA TRP A 262 -26.88 10.53 -2.90
C TRP A 262 -26.81 11.94 -2.27
N ARG A 263 -27.67 12.87 -2.69
CA ARG A 263 -27.75 14.24 -2.15
C ARG A 263 -28.28 14.23 -0.73
N GLN A 264 -29.39 13.50 -0.52
CA GLN A 264 -29.97 13.31 0.79
C GLN A 264 -29.00 12.56 1.71
N TYR A 265 -28.38 11.49 1.20
CA TYR A 265 -27.34 10.75 1.92
C TYR A 265 -26.21 11.68 2.40
N LEU A 266 -25.70 12.57 1.54
CA LEU A 266 -24.66 13.53 1.89
C LEU A 266 -25.13 14.45 3.03
N CYS A 267 -26.30 15.08 2.88
CA CYS A 267 -26.83 16.00 3.88
C CYS A 267 -27.05 15.30 5.23
N ASP A 268 -27.63 14.10 5.24
CA ASP A 268 -27.93 13.35 6.47
C ASP A 268 -26.65 12.99 7.24
N ASN A 269 -25.64 12.44 6.55
CA ASN A 269 -24.37 12.09 7.20
C ASN A 269 -23.68 13.32 7.79
N LEU A 270 -23.68 14.46 7.09
CA LEU A 270 -23.04 15.67 7.61
C LEU A 270 -23.84 16.32 8.75
N MET A 271 -25.18 16.25 8.71
CA MET A 271 -26.05 16.73 9.79
C MET A 271 -25.86 15.91 11.07
N GLU A 272 -25.74 14.58 10.96
CA GLU A 272 -25.48 13.71 12.12
C GLU A 272 -24.13 14.07 12.78
N LYS A 273 -23.08 14.26 11.97
CA LYS A 273 -21.76 14.68 12.46
C LYS A 273 -21.77 16.07 13.09
N SER A 274 -22.56 16.99 12.53
CA SER A 274 -22.73 18.33 13.11
C SER A 274 -23.46 18.32 14.47
N LYS A 275 -24.32 17.31 14.71
CA LYS A 275 -25.04 17.13 15.98
C LYS A 275 -24.19 16.45 17.06
N SER A 276 -23.29 15.54 16.68
CA SER A 276 -22.46 14.81 17.64
C SER A 276 -21.46 15.69 18.38
N GLY A 277 -21.08 16.86 17.84
CA GLY A 277 -20.12 17.78 18.47
C GLY A 277 -18.75 17.78 17.80
N GLU A 278 -18.55 16.98 16.73
CA GLU A 278 -17.48 17.20 15.76
C GLU A 278 -17.56 18.63 15.24
N SER A 279 -16.40 19.29 15.10
CA SER A 279 -16.26 20.72 14.78
C SER A 279 -17.32 21.15 13.77
N ARG A 280 -18.32 21.89 14.26
CA ARG A 280 -19.69 22.05 13.70
C ARG A 280 -19.80 22.52 12.24
N ARG A 281 -18.68 22.75 11.55
CA ARG A 281 -18.61 23.41 10.24
C ARG A 281 -17.40 23.02 9.37
N THR A 282 -16.49 22.14 9.81
CA THR A 282 -15.33 21.75 9.00
C THR A 282 -15.51 20.32 8.49
N HIS A 283 -15.63 20.17 7.17
CA HIS A 283 -15.89 18.87 6.55
C HIS A 283 -14.97 18.65 5.36
N ILE A 284 -14.46 17.42 5.27
CA ILE A 284 -13.66 16.95 4.14
C ILE A 284 -14.47 15.89 3.42
N VAL A 285 -14.82 16.14 2.17
CA VAL A 285 -15.54 15.19 1.31
C VAL A 285 -14.61 14.77 0.19
N LEU A 286 -14.35 13.47 0.05
CA LEU A 286 -13.52 12.94 -1.02
C LEU A 286 -14.40 12.34 -2.12
N VAL A 287 -14.13 12.72 -3.37
CA VAL A 287 -14.87 12.23 -4.53
C VAL A 287 -13.87 11.56 -5.45
N ALA A 288 -13.98 10.24 -5.63
CA ALA A 288 -13.19 9.55 -6.66
C ALA A 288 -13.59 10.07 -8.05
N GLU A 289 -12.64 10.23 -8.97
CA GLU A 289 -12.92 10.76 -10.32
C GLU A 289 -13.96 9.94 -11.10
N GLY A 290 -14.00 8.63 -10.82
CA GLY A 290 -14.97 7.66 -11.34
C GLY A 290 -16.22 7.47 -10.49
N ALA A 291 -16.49 8.33 -9.50
CA ALA A 291 -17.67 8.22 -8.66
C ALA A 291 -18.97 8.28 -9.49
N VAL A 292 -19.91 7.39 -9.17
CA VAL A 292 -21.22 7.27 -9.80
C VAL A 292 -22.32 7.10 -8.75
N ASP A 293 -23.57 7.34 -9.14
CA ASP A 293 -24.74 6.91 -8.38
C ASP A 293 -25.18 5.48 -8.77
N ARG A 294 -26.25 4.98 -8.16
CA ARG A 294 -26.80 3.62 -8.42
C ARG A 294 -27.38 3.46 -9.83
N GLU A 295 -27.71 4.55 -10.50
CA GLU A 295 -28.18 4.56 -11.88
C GLU A 295 -27.01 4.63 -12.88
N GLY A 296 -25.78 4.84 -12.40
CA GLY A 296 -24.58 4.98 -13.19
C GLY A 296 -24.32 6.41 -13.67
N ASN A 297 -25.07 7.39 -13.17
CA ASN A 297 -24.79 8.80 -13.48
C ASN A 297 -23.55 9.24 -12.69
N PRO A 298 -22.63 10.00 -13.32
CA PRO A 298 -21.43 10.46 -12.63
C PRO A 298 -21.76 11.46 -11.51
N ILE A 299 -21.09 11.31 -10.36
CA ILE A 299 -21.13 12.29 -9.27
C ILE A 299 -19.88 13.15 -9.36
N LYS A 300 -20.02 14.42 -9.72
CA LYS A 300 -18.88 15.35 -9.83
C LYS A 300 -18.76 16.26 -8.62
N CYS A 301 -17.54 16.74 -8.36
CA CYS A 301 -17.25 17.63 -7.23
C CYS A 301 -18.12 18.90 -7.21
N ASN A 302 -18.41 19.46 -8.39
CA ASN A 302 -19.27 20.62 -8.52
C ASN A 302 -20.74 20.33 -8.14
N ASP A 303 -21.22 19.09 -8.36
CA ASP A 303 -22.56 18.70 -7.95
C ASP A 303 -22.65 18.58 -6.43
N VAL A 304 -21.63 17.97 -5.82
CA VAL A 304 -21.48 17.89 -4.36
C VAL A 304 -21.41 19.30 -3.75
N GLN A 305 -20.63 20.21 -4.35
CA GLN A 305 -20.54 21.60 -3.93
C GLN A 305 -21.91 22.28 -3.94
N LYS A 306 -22.66 22.17 -5.04
CA LYS A 306 -24.00 22.76 -5.18
C LYS A 306 -24.93 22.26 -4.08
N VAL A 307 -24.97 20.95 -3.83
CA VAL A 307 -25.81 20.36 -2.77
C VAL A 307 -25.48 20.97 -1.40
N LEU A 308 -24.20 21.05 -1.05
CA LEU A 308 -23.77 21.61 0.23
C LEU A 308 -24.03 23.11 0.36
N SER A 309 -23.84 23.88 -0.72
CA SER A 309 -24.12 25.32 -0.72
C SER A 309 -25.62 25.63 -0.73
N ASP A 310 -26.42 24.90 -1.51
CA ASP A 310 -27.84 25.19 -1.70
C ASP A 310 -28.70 24.66 -0.55
N GLN A 311 -28.47 23.40 -0.14
CA GLN A 311 -29.31 22.71 0.86
C GLN A 311 -28.80 22.93 2.28
N MET A 312 -27.48 22.91 2.51
CA MET A 312 -26.87 23.03 3.85
C MET A 312 -26.34 24.44 4.17
N LYS A 313 -26.37 25.37 3.19
CA LYS A 313 -25.89 26.76 3.31
C LYS A 313 -24.45 26.87 3.83
N MET A 314 -23.58 25.96 3.37
CA MET A 314 -22.18 25.92 3.77
C MET A 314 -21.29 26.68 2.78
N ASP A 315 -20.20 27.27 3.28
CA ASP A 315 -19.11 27.81 2.45
C ASP A 315 -18.21 26.64 1.99
N VAL A 316 -18.30 26.30 0.70
CA VAL A 316 -17.70 25.08 0.14
C VAL A 316 -16.65 25.45 -0.90
N ARG A 317 -15.49 24.79 -0.84
CA ARG A 317 -14.43 24.90 -1.85
C ARG A 317 -14.18 23.54 -2.51
N VAL A 318 -14.00 23.56 -3.83
CA VAL A 318 -13.62 22.37 -4.60
C VAL A 318 -12.13 22.44 -4.89
N THR A 319 -11.42 21.34 -4.65
CA THR A 319 -10.01 21.19 -5.00
C THR A 319 -9.84 19.94 -5.84
N VAL A 320 -9.41 20.12 -7.10
CA VAL A 320 -9.00 19.01 -7.95
C VAL A 320 -7.50 18.85 -7.79
N LEU A 321 -7.07 17.78 -7.12
CA LEU A 321 -5.63 17.54 -6.89
C LEU A 321 -4.90 17.29 -8.21
N GLY A 322 -5.54 16.55 -9.13
CA GLY A 322 -4.97 16.24 -10.44
C GLY A 322 -3.63 15.48 -10.32
N HIS A 323 -2.69 15.80 -11.20
CA HIS A 323 -1.45 15.04 -11.40
C HIS A 323 -0.42 15.16 -10.28
N VAL A 324 -0.65 15.98 -9.24
CA VAL A 324 0.20 15.97 -8.04
C VAL A 324 0.21 14.58 -7.39
N GLN A 325 -0.86 13.79 -7.58
CA GLN A 325 -1.01 12.41 -7.13
C GLN A 325 -0.15 11.41 -7.91
N ARG A 326 0.35 11.79 -9.09
CA ARG A 326 1.29 11.03 -9.92
C ARG A 326 2.70 11.60 -9.85
N GLY A 327 2.95 12.56 -8.96
CA GLY A 327 4.22 13.27 -8.86
C GLY A 327 4.96 12.96 -7.56
N GLY A 328 6.14 13.55 -7.42
CA GLY A 328 6.98 13.43 -6.23
C GLY A 328 7.86 12.19 -6.22
N ASN A 329 8.75 12.13 -5.22
CA ASN A 329 9.62 11.00 -4.96
C ASN A 329 8.82 9.82 -4.43
N ALA A 330 9.25 8.60 -4.77
CA ALA A 330 8.60 7.38 -4.29
C ALA A 330 8.68 7.27 -2.76
N SER A 331 7.60 6.83 -2.12
CA SER A 331 7.59 6.47 -0.71
C SER A 331 8.47 5.25 -0.45
N ALA A 332 8.88 5.04 0.80
CA ALA A 332 9.67 3.87 1.17
C ALA A 332 8.99 2.55 0.75
N PHE A 333 7.67 2.45 0.95
CA PHE A 333 6.90 1.27 0.56
C PHE A 333 6.98 1.01 -0.94
N ASP A 334 6.73 2.00 -1.80
CA ASP A 334 6.79 1.80 -3.26
C ASP A 334 8.22 1.53 -3.77
N ARG A 335 9.25 2.07 -3.08
CA ARG A 335 10.65 1.73 -3.37
C ARG A 335 10.94 0.26 -3.06
N LEU A 336 10.50 -0.22 -1.90
CA LEU A 336 10.66 -1.61 -1.48
C LEU A 336 9.84 -2.54 -2.36
N LEU A 337 8.57 -2.25 -2.58
CA LEU A 337 7.66 -3.04 -3.42
C LEU A 337 8.20 -3.16 -4.83
N GLY A 338 8.57 -2.03 -5.46
CA GLY A 338 9.17 -2.03 -6.79
C GLY A 338 10.45 -2.85 -6.82
N SER A 339 11.32 -2.72 -5.82
CA SER A 339 12.59 -3.48 -5.76
C SER A 339 12.35 -4.99 -5.62
N ARG A 340 11.45 -5.40 -4.72
CA ARG A 340 11.07 -6.80 -4.50
C ARG A 340 10.45 -7.42 -5.75
N MET A 341 9.47 -6.73 -6.33
CA MET A 341 8.81 -7.18 -7.57
C MET A 341 9.77 -7.25 -8.75
N GLY A 342 10.67 -6.27 -8.89
CA GLY A 342 11.67 -6.23 -9.95
C GLY A 342 12.69 -7.36 -9.85
N ALA A 343 13.15 -7.68 -8.63
CA ALA A 343 14.02 -8.83 -8.39
C ALA A 343 13.33 -10.15 -8.77
N GLU A 344 12.10 -10.34 -8.27
CA GLU A 344 11.33 -11.56 -8.55
C GLU A 344 10.98 -11.69 -10.05
N ALA A 345 10.75 -10.59 -10.75
CA ALA A 345 10.47 -10.64 -12.19
C ALA A 345 11.65 -11.19 -13.00
N VAL A 346 12.89 -10.91 -12.57
CA VAL A 346 14.09 -11.48 -13.19
C VAL A 346 14.15 -12.99 -12.95
N LEU A 347 13.93 -13.43 -11.70
CA LEU A 347 13.93 -14.85 -11.35
C LEU A 347 12.82 -15.61 -12.08
N ALA A 348 11.62 -15.05 -12.14
CA ALA A 348 10.49 -15.63 -12.86
C ALA A 348 10.77 -15.81 -14.36
N LEU A 349 11.54 -14.92 -14.99
CA LEU A 349 11.97 -15.11 -16.38
C LEU A 349 12.99 -16.25 -16.52
N MET A 350 13.90 -16.41 -15.55
CA MET A 350 14.91 -17.47 -15.61
C MET A 350 14.32 -18.86 -15.33
N ASP A 351 13.26 -18.91 -14.52
CA ASP A 351 12.50 -20.14 -14.27
C ASP A 351 11.55 -20.51 -15.44
N ALA A 352 11.32 -19.58 -16.38
CA ALA A 352 10.33 -19.77 -17.43
C ALA A 352 10.80 -20.75 -18.50
N ALA A 353 10.03 -21.82 -18.70
CA ALA A 353 10.10 -22.64 -19.90
C ALA A 353 9.25 -22.02 -21.04
N PRO A 354 9.48 -22.39 -22.31
CA PRO A 354 8.66 -21.91 -23.42
C PRO A 354 7.15 -22.16 -23.26
N THR A 355 6.78 -23.21 -22.52
CA THR A 355 5.40 -23.57 -22.18
C THR A 355 4.84 -22.82 -20.97
N THR A 356 5.68 -22.15 -20.18
CA THR A 356 5.25 -21.43 -18.98
C THR A 356 4.39 -20.23 -19.38
N PRO A 357 3.13 -20.12 -18.93
CA PRO A 357 2.27 -18.98 -19.24
C PRO A 357 2.83 -17.68 -18.67
N ALA A 358 2.43 -16.54 -19.25
CA ALA A 358 2.94 -15.25 -18.82
C ALA A 358 2.38 -14.95 -17.43
N CYS A 359 3.21 -14.42 -16.55
CA CYS A 359 2.81 -14.06 -15.20
C CYS A 359 2.97 -12.56 -14.94
N VAL A 360 2.32 -12.11 -13.89
CA VAL A 360 2.47 -10.79 -13.29
C VAL A 360 2.90 -11.00 -11.86
N ILE A 361 3.91 -10.24 -11.43
CA ILE A 361 4.35 -10.24 -10.04
C ILE A 361 3.39 -9.35 -9.25
N CYS A 362 2.76 -9.93 -8.24
CA CYS A 362 1.72 -9.30 -7.42
C CYS A 362 2.10 -9.37 -5.93
N LEU A 363 1.39 -8.60 -5.11
CA LEU A 363 1.49 -8.62 -3.65
C LEU A 363 0.26 -9.33 -3.07
N ASP A 364 0.46 -10.30 -2.18
CA ASP A 364 -0.57 -10.93 -1.35
C ASP A 364 -0.18 -10.77 0.12
N GLY A 365 -0.87 -9.90 0.84
CA GLY A 365 -0.48 -9.54 2.20
C GLY A 365 0.92 -8.92 2.24
N SER A 366 1.89 -9.63 2.84
CA SER A 366 3.30 -9.23 2.85
C SER A 366 4.13 -9.85 1.74
N ASP A 367 3.61 -10.84 1.03
CA ASP A 367 4.40 -11.78 0.25
C ASP A 367 4.27 -11.49 -1.24
N ILE A 368 5.38 -11.67 -1.96
CA ILE A 368 5.38 -11.55 -3.41
C ILE A 368 4.86 -12.86 -4.02
N VAL A 369 3.99 -12.77 -5.03
CA VAL A 369 3.40 -13.95 -5.69
C VAL A 369 3.39 -13.81 -7.20
N ARG A 370 3.46 -14.95 -7.91
CA ARG A 370 3.37 -15.01 -9.38
C ARG A 370 1.94 -15.38 -9.79
N VAL A 371 1.25 -14.45 -10.45
CA VAL A 371 -0.16 -14.61 -10.90
C VAL A 371 -0.22 -14.74 -12.43
N PRO A 372 -1.04 -15.64 -13.01
CA PRO A 372 -1.18 -15.73 -14.46
C PRO A 372 -1.75 -14.44 -15.04
N LEU A 373 -1.00 -13.83 -15.96
CA LEU A 373 -1.31 -12.54 -16.56
C LEU A 373 -2.70 -12.53 -17.22
N LEU A 374 -3.02 -13.57 -17.98
CA LEU A 374 -4.32 -13.70 -18.66
C LEU A 374 -5.50 -13.72 -17.67
N LYS A 375 -5.38 -14.47 -16.57
CA LYS A 375 -6.46 -14.55 -15.56
C LYS A 375 -6.66 -13.20 -14.89
N ALA A 376 -5.57 -12.52 -14.52
CA ALA A 376 -5.62 -11.21 -13.88
C ALA A 376 -6.26 -10.15 -14.79
N VAL A 377 -5.85 -10.08 -16.06
CA VAL A 377 -6.42 -9.16 -17.06
C VAL A 377 -7.91 -9.45 -17.32
N GLN A 378 -8.30 -10.72 -17.42
CA GLN A 378 -9.71 -11.10 -17.60
C GLN A 378 -10.58 -10.66 -16.41
N ARG A 379 -10.09 -10.86 -15.17
CA ARG A 379 -10.77 -10.37 -13.97
C ARG A 379 -10.90 -8.84 -13.98
N THR A 380 -9.83 -8.12 -14.30
CA THR A 380 -9.87 -6.65 -14.38
C THR A 380 -10.89 -6.14 -15.41
N ARG A 381 -10.99 -6.77 -16.59
CA ARG A 381 -12.00 -6.42 -17.60
C ARG A 381 -13.42 -6.71 -17.13
N ARG A 382 -13.63 -7.84 -16.44
CA ARG A 382 -14.94 -8.21 -15.90
C ARG A 382 -15.45 -7.18 -14.89
N VAL A 383 -14.58 -6.45 -14.18
CA VAL A 383 -14.99 -5.32 -13.33
C VAL A 383 -15.75 -4.26 -14.12
N ALA A 384 -15.23 -3.85 -15.29
CA ALA A 384 -15.86 -2.82 -16.11
C ALA A 384 -17.24 -3.26 -16.64
N GLU A 385 -17.37 -4.54 -17.02
CA GLU A 385 -18.64 -5.14 -17.42
C GLU A 385 -19.66 -5.13 -16.26
N LEU A 386 -19.23 -5.59 -15.07
CA LEU A 386 -20.09 -5.61 -13.88
C LEU A 386 -20.51 -4.20 -13.43
N MET A 387 -19.63 -3.22 -13.56
CA MET A 387 -19.94 -1.81 -13.33
C MET A 387 -21.03 -1.32 -14.30
N ALA A 388 -20.92 -1.65 -15.59
CA ALA A 388 -21.93 -1.31 -16.60
C ALA A 388 -23.27 -2.04 -16.35
N GLU A 389 -23.21 -3.29 -15.88
CA GLU A 389 -24.38 -4.08 -15.44
C GLU A 389 -24.96 -3.61 -14.09
N ARG A 390 -24.35 -2.61 -13.43
CA ARG A 390 -24.74 -2.08 -12.11
C ARG A 390 -24.71 -3.12 -10.98
N LYS A 391 -23.84 -4.12 -11.10
CA LYS A 391 -23.63 -5.20 -10.12
C LYS A 391 -22.51 -4.85 -9.13
N PHE A 392 -22.69 -3.75 -8.39
CA PHE A 392 -21.70 -3.22 -7.45
C PHE A 392 -21.24 -4.23 -6.38
N ASP A 393 -22.15 -5.10 -5.94
CA ASP A 393 -21.85 -6.17 -4.98
C ASP A 393 -20.83 -7.20 -5.51
N GLU A 394 -20.85 -7.49 -6.81
CA GLU A 394 -19.90 -8.38 -7.49
C GLU A 394 -18.60 -7.65 -7.82
N VAL A 395 -18.68 -6.36 -8.16
CA VAL A 395 -17.50 -5.48 -8.35
C VAL A 395 -16.62 -5.45 -7.10
N LEU A 396 -17.22 -5.23 -5.93
CA LEU A 396 -16.50 -5.22 -4.64
C LEU A 396 -15.78 -6.55 -4.38
N GLN A 397 -16.42 -7.67 -4.72
CA GLN A 397 -15.81 -9.00 -4.55
C GLN A 397 -14.62 -9.19 -5.50
N LEU A 398 -14.76 -8.73 -6.75
CA LEU A 398 -13.74 -8.91 -7.77
C LEU A 398 -12.51 -8.00 -7.56
N ARG A 399 -12.70 -6.81 -6.97
CA ARG A 399 -11.62 -5.91 -6.54
C ARG A 399 -10.76 -6.49 -5.41
N GLY A 400 -11.38 -7.26 -4.53
CA GLY A 400 -10.71 -8.08 -3.53
C GLY A 400 -10.58 -7.51 -2.12
N ARG A 401 -9.79 -8.21 -1.29
CA ARG A 401 -9.69 -7.95 0.17
C ARG A 401 -9.40 -6.51 0.55
N PRO A 402 -8.48 -5.76 -0.11
CA PRO A 402 -8.12 -4.42 0.35
C PRO A 402 -9.30 -3.45 0.35
N ILE A 403 -10.08 -3.39 -0.74
CA ILE A 403 -11.27 -2.51 -0.81
C ILE A 403 -12.32 -2.96 0.19
N VAL A 404 -12.64 -4.25 0.26
CA VAL A 404 -13.69 -4.74 1.15
C VAL A 404 -13.36 -4.49 2.63
N LYS A 405 -12.11 -4.77 3.04
CA LYS A 405 -11.65 -4.51 4.42
C LYS A 405 -11.69 -3.02 4.74
N ASN A 406 -11.17 -2.18 3.85
CA ASN A 406 -11.14 -0.73 4.05
C ASN A 406 -12.57 -0.16 4.09
N LEU A 407 -13.50 -0.63 3.26
CA LEU A 407 -14.89 -0.18 3.28
C LEU A 407 -15.57 -0.50 4.61
N ILE A 408 -15.37 -1.72 5.13
CA ILE A 408 -15.90 -2.11 6.45
C ILE A 408 -15.33 -1.22 7.57
N ILE A 409 -14.03 -0.91 7.51
CA ILE A 409 -13.39 -0.03 8.50
C ILE A 409 -13.96 1.38 8.39
N TYR A 410 -14.02 1.93 7.17
CA TYR A 410 -14.55 3.25 6.89
C TYR A 410 -15.99 3.40 7.39
N GLU A 411 -16.88 2.47 7.06
CA GLU A 411 -18.28 2.54 7.50
C GLU A 411 -18.42 2.54 9.02
N LYS A 412 -17.63 1.74 9.73
CA LYS A 412 -17.63 1.69 11.20
C LYS A 412 -17.13 2.98 11.83
N GLN A 413 -16.16 3.64 11.22
CA GLN A 413 -15.60 4.90 11.71
C GLN A 413 -16.45 6.11 11.35
N VAL A 414 -17.19 6.07 10.24
CA VAL A 414 -17.95 7.22 9.73
C VAL A 414 -19.35 7.30 10.32
N LYS A 415 -20.04 6.16 10.45
CA LYS A 415 -21.45 6.15 10.87
C LYS A 415 -21.64 5.94 12.37
N VAL A 416 -20.60 5.49 13.10
CA VAL A 416 -20.59 5.10 14.53
C VAL A 416 -22.01 4.88 15.09
N ILE A 417 -22.69 3.85 14.57
CA ILE A 417 -24.08 3.57 14.94
C ILE A 417 -24.03 2.73 16.22
N PRO A 418 -24.63 3.19 17.34
CA PRO A 418 -24.79 2.36 18.52
C PRO A 418 -25.60 1.11 18.15
N HIS A 419 -25.15 -0.07 18.57
CA HIS A 419 -25.85 -1.32 18.24
C HIS A 419 -27.35 -1.24 18.62
N PRO A 420 -28.30 -1.59 17.72
CA PRO A 420 -29.74 -1.43 17.96
C PRO A 420 -30.27 -2.09 19.24
N SER A 421 -29.61 -3.16 19.69
CA SER A 421 -29.94 -3.84 20.96
C SER A 421 -29.69 -3.01 22.23
N LEU A 422 -29.08 -1.83 22.13
CA LEU A 422 -28.92 -0.87 23.22
C LEU A 422 -30.16 0.02 23.39
N VAL A 423 -30.99 0.14 22.35
CA VAL A 423 -32.25 0.87 22.39
C VAL A 423 -33.33 -0.08 22.93
N GLY A 424 -33.32 -0.32 24.24
CA GLY A 424 -34.45 -0.96 24.95
C GLY A 424 -34.19 -2.29 25.68
N SER A 425 -32.97 -2.83 25.74
CA SER A 425 -32.69 -4.06 26.50
C SER A 425 -32.09 -3.77 27.88
N SER A 426 -32.89 -3.92 28.93
CA SER A 426 -32.52 -3.71 30.34
C SER A 426 -31.67 -4.82 30.98
N ARG A 427 -31.07 -5.73 30.19
CA ARG A 427 -30.50 -7.00 30.72
C ARG A 427 -29.15 -7.48 30.13
N LYS A 428 -28.27 -6.61 29.60
CA LYS A 428 -26.89 -7.03 29.25
C LYS A 428 -25.84 -6.33 30.11
N LYS A 429 -24.92 -7.12 30.69
CA LYS A 429 -23.68 -6.61 31.32
C LYS A 429 -22.91 -5.77 30.29
N PHE A 430 -22.59 -4.53 30.65
CA PHE A 430 -21.73 -3.67 29.83
C PHE A 430 -20.28 -4.06 30.07
N TYR A 431 -19.60 -4.62 29.08
CA TYR A 431 -18.17 -4.89 29.19
C TYR A 431 -17.39 -3.59 29.04
N ARG A 432 -16.48 -3.32 29.99
CA ARG A 432 -15.53 -2.21 29.91
C ARG A 432 -14.23 -2.72 29.32
N LEU A 433 -13.87 -2.19 28.17
CA LEU A 433 -12.61 -2.51 27.51
C LEU A 433 -11.66 -1.34 27.72
N ALA A 434 -10.42 -1.62 28.10
CA ALA A 434 -9.40 -0.60 28.29
C ALA A 434 -8.32 -0.68 27.21
N MET A 435 -7.75 0.47 26.85
CA MET A 435 -6.53 0.57 26.08
C MET A 435 -5.44 1.30 26.86
N ILE A 436 -4.21 0.86 26.68
CA ILE A 436 -3.00 1.43 27.29
C ILE A 436 -1.87 1.48 26.25
N HIS A 437 -1.05 2.52 26.29
CA HIS A 437 0.19 2.61 25.51
C HIS A 437 1.39 2.27 26.40
N VAL A 438 2.33 1.45 25.93
CA VAL A 438 3.51 0.99 26.69
C VAL A 438 4.73 0.90 25.78
N GLY A 439 5.90 1.37 26.24
CA GLY A 439 7.13 1.42 25.45
C GLY A 439 7.39 2.79 24.83
N GLN A 440 8.34 2.83 23.89
CA GLN A 440 8.67 4.05 23.15
C GLN A 440 7.50 4.50 22.25
N PRO A 441 7.31 5.82 22.04
CA PRO A 441 6.25 6.31 21.17
C PRO A 441 6.52 5.94 19.71
N ALA A 442 5.46 5.54 19.01
CA ALA A 442 5.48 5.26 17.57
C ALA A 442 4.33 5.99 16.87
N CYS A 443 4.57 6.44 15.64
CA CYS A 443 3.50 7.04 14.84
C CYS A 443 2.40 6.01 14.55
N GLY A 444 1.14 6.40 14.65
CA GLY A 444 -0.02 5.53 14.42
C GLY A 444 -0.63 4.93 15.70
N MET A 445 -0.01 5.07 16.87
CA MET A 445 -0.63 4.62 18.15
C MET A 445 -1.98 5.32 18.40
N ASN A 446 -2.09 6.61 18.09
CA ASN A 446 -3.33 7.36 18.22
C ASN A 446 -4.42 6.90 17.23
N ALA A 447 -4.03 6.49 16.01
CA ALA A 447 -4.94 5.89 15.04
C ALA A 447 -5.51 4.56 15.54
N VAL A 448 -4.70 3.74 16.22
CA VAL A 448 -5.16 2.52 16.90
C VAL A 448 -6.18 2.85 17.98
N ALA A 449 -5.90 3.85 18.82
CA ALA A 449 -6.81 4.29 19.88
C ALA A 449 -8.17 4.72 19.34
N ARG A 450 -8.19 5.50 18.25
CA ARG A 450 -9.44 5.90 17.59
C ARG A 450 -10.19 4.71 17.00
N GLY A 451 -9.50 3.81 16.32
CA GLY A 451 -10.09 2.57 15.77
C GLY A 451 -10.73 1.70 16.86
N PHE A 452 -10.06 1.59 18.02
CA PHE A 452 -10.58 0.89 19.19
C PHE A 452 -11.89 1.50 19.72
N VAL A 453 -11.93 2.83 19.89
CA VAL A 453 -13.13 3.53 20.39
C VAL A 453 -14.30 3.33 19.42
N SER A 454 -14.08 3.50 18.11
CA SER A 454 -15.10 3.27 17.07
C SER A 454 -15.71 1.88 17.19
N VAL A 455 -14.87 0.84 17.27
CA VAL A 455 -15.34 -0.54 17.36
C VAL A 455 -16.08 -0.80 18.67
N CYS A 456 -15.56 -0.32 19.81
CA CYS A 456 -16.21 -0.48 21.10
C CYS A 456 -17.63 0.09 21.10
N ILE A 457 -17.79 1.34 20.64
CA ILE A 457 -19.10 2.00 20.59
C ILE A 457 -20.05 1.26 19.64
N SER A 458 -19.58 0.87 18.45
CA SER A 458 -20.39 0.12 17.48
C SER A 458 -20.89 -1.23 18.00
N LYS A 459 -20.17 -1.83 18.97
CA LYS A 459 -20.52 -3.10 19.62
C LYS A 459 -21.23 -2.93 20.96
N GLY A 460 -21.35 -1.71 21.47
CA GLY A 460 -21.96 -1.43 22.77
C GLY A 460 -21.07 -1.69 23.97
N TYR A 461 -19.75 -1.75 23.78
CA TYR A 461 -18.78 -1.79 24.87
C TYR A 461 -18.47 -0.37 25.36
N GLN A 462 -18.00 -0.25 26.61
CA GLN A 462 -17.57 1.02 27.19
C GLN A 462 -16.04 1.16 27.07
N PRO A 463 -15.52 1.95 26.11
CA PRO A 463 -14.09 2.13 25.96
C PRO A 463 -13.53 3.01 27.08
N HIS A 464 -12.40 2.59 27.63
CA HIS A 464 -11.63 3.34 28.62
C HIS A 464 -10.19 3.49 28.15
N PHE A 465 -9.57 4.62 28.47
CA PHE A 465 -8.14 4.82 28.31
C PHE A 465 -7.45 4.83 29.67
N ILE A 466 -6.29 4.17 29.70
CA ILE A 466 -5.35 4.20 30.81
C ILE A 466 -4.23 5.15 30.38
N TYR A 467 -4.17 6.31 31.03
CA TYR A 467 -3.17 7.33 30.71
C TYR A 467 -1.85 7.06 31.43
N ASN A 468 -0.73 7.43 30.81
CA ASN A 468 0.62 7.31 31.36
C ASN A 468 1.00 5.88 31.77
N SER A 469 0.64 4.90 30.92
CA SER A 469 1.02 3.50 31.06
C SER A 469 0.66 2.90 32.44
N TRP A 470 1.41 1.89 32.89
CA TRP A 470 1.11 1.14 34.10
C TRP A 470 1.19 1.99 35.37
N GLU A 471 2.08 2.99 35.41
CA GLU A 471 2.15 3.92 36.53
C GLU A 471 0.86 4.75 36.65
N GLY A 472 0.35 5.24 35.52
CA GLY A 472 -0.93 5.95 35.57
C GLY A 472 -2.10 5.05 35.96
N LEU A 473 -2.08 3.75 35.61
CA LEU A 473 -3.06 2.80 36.13
C LEU A 473 -3.03 2.69 37.66
N THR A 474 -1.84 2.58 38.26
CA THR A 474 -1.71 2.49 39.73
C THR A 474 -2.17 3.77 40.44
N LEU A 475 -2.00 4.91 39.78
CA LEU A 475 -2.51 6.22 40.22
C LEU A 475 -4.00 6.44 39.91
N GLY A 476 -4.69 5.49 39.28
CA GLY A 476 -6.12 5.59 38.96
C GLY A 476 -6.45 6.51 37.77
N LYS A 477 -5.48 6.78 36.88
CA LYS A 477 -5.66 7.58 35.66
C LYS A 477 -6.37 6.80 34.55
N VAL A 478 -7.55 6.27 34.87
CA VAL A 478 -8.42 5.54 33.95
C VAL A 478 -9.64 6.40 33.64
N LYS A 479 -9.91 6.66 32.36
CA LYS A 479 -10.99 7.56 31.93
C LYS A 479 -11.90 6.84 30.92
N PRO A 480 -13.23 6.87 31.09
CA PRO A 480 -14.15 6.50 30.01
C PRO A 480 -14.04 7.51 28.86
N ILE A 481 -14.17 7.03 27.62
CA ILE A 481 -13.95 7.84 26.41
C ILE A 481 -15.17 7.83 25.52
N THR A 482 -15.45 8.99 24.94
CA THR A 482 -16.50 9.18 23.93
C THR A 482 -15.90 9.32 22.53
N TRP A 483 -16.74 9.14 21.49
CA TRP A 483 -16.29 9.28 20.10
C TRP A 483 -15.69 10.66 19.79
N ASN A 484 -16.28 11.72 20.35
CA ASN A 484 -15.85 13.09 20.08
C ASN A 484 -14.47 13.42 20.64
N GLU A 485 -14.02 12.71 21.68
CA GLU A 485 -12.71 12.95 22.31
C GLU A 485 -11.54 12.42 21.50
N VAL A 486 -11.79 11.49 20.57
CA VAL A 486 -10.77 10.89 19.70
C VAL A 486 -10.82 11.44 18.27
N HIS A 487 -11.49 12.56 18.06
CA HIS A 487 -11.56 13.23 16.77
C HIS A 487 -10.19 13.81 16.38
N HIS A 488 -9.79 13.64 15.12
CA HIS A 488 -8.47 14.02 14.58
C HIS A 488 -7.26 13.24 15.13
N TRP A 489 -7.47 12.21 15.94
CA TRP A 489 -6.36 11.43 16.48
C TRP A 489 -5.62 10.59 15.43
N THR A 490 -6.21 10.35 14.25
CA THR A 490 -5.59 9.51 13.21
C THR A 490 -4.32 10.13 12.65
N SER A 491 -4.31 11.45 12.47
CA SER A 491 -3.18 12.19 11.89
C SER A 491 -2.13 12.62 12.94
N GLU A 492 -2.43 12.49 14.23
CA GLU A 492 -1.54 12.94 15.30
C GLU A 492 -0.41 11.94 15.57
N GLY A 493 0.82 12.45 15.61
CA GLY A 493 2.01 11.70 15.99
C GLY A 493 2.10 11.40 17.49
N GLY A 494 3.07 10.57 17.87
CA GLY A 494 3.35 10.26 19.28
C GLY A 494 2.23 9.47 19.98
N SER A 495 2.00 9.77 21.27
CA SER A 495 1.05 9.06 22.13
C SER A 495 0.24 10.07 22.98
N LEU A 496 -1.03 10.26 22.64
CA LEU A 496 -1.96 11.14 23.38
C LEU A 496 -2.41 10.55 24.72
N LEU A 497 -2.27 9.23 24.91
CA LEU A 497 -2.47 8.57 26.20
C LEU A 497 -1.27 8.79 27.14
N GLY A 498 -0.11 9.19 26.61
CA GLY A 498 1.17 9.08 27.31
C GLY A 498 1.67 7.63 27.31
N THR A 499 2.99 7.45 27.20
CA THR A 499 3.63 6.13 27.17
C THR A 499 4.93 6.12 27.96
N SER A 500 5.27 5.01 28.59
CA SER A 500 6.52 4.77 29.29
C SER A 500 7.04 3.35 29.06
N VAL A 501 8.36 3.17 29.20
CA VAL A 501 9.06 1.89 28.98
C VAL A 501 9.01 0.93 30.17
N GLU A 502 8.35 1.32 31.26
CA GLU A 502 8.24 0.49 32.46
C GLU A 502 7.30 -0.69 32.21
N THR A 503 7.69 -1.91 32.62
CA THR A 503 6.86 -3.11 32.44
C THR A 503 5.89 -3.34 33.59
N ALA A 504 4.86 -4.15 33.37
CA ALA A 504 3.86 -4.49 34.38
C ALA A 504 4.47 -5.10 35.66
N TYR A 505 5.47 -5.97 35.53
CA TYR A 505 6.17 -6.58 36.66
C TYR A 505 6.91 -5.53 37.49
N LYS A 506 7.61 -4.59 36.86
CA LYS A 506 8.39 -3.56 37.56
C LYS A 506 7.49 -2.60 38.36
N ILE A 507 6.29 -2.31 37.85
CA ILE A 507 5.29 -1.50 38.57
C ILE A 507 4.58 -2.31 39.68
N GLY A 508 4.41 -3.61 39.48
CA GLY A 508 3.89 -4.53 40.49
C GLY A 508 2.50 -5.09 40.13
N LEU A 509 2.46 -6.40 39.83
CA LEU A 509 1.26 -7.10 39.36
C LEU A 509 0.07 -7.04 40.33
N ARG A 510 0.33 -7.06 41.65
CA ARG A 510 -0.75 -6.94 42.66
C ARG A 510 -1.51 -5.63 42.55
N SER A 511 -0.78 -4.53 42.37
CA SER A 511 -1.37 -3.19 42.25
C SER A 511 -2.19 -3.08 40.96
N ILE A 512 -1.61 -3.57 39.85
CA ILE A 512 -2.29 -3.64 38.55
C ILE A 512 -3.57 -4.46 38.64
N ALA A 513 -3.51 -5.68 39.19
CA ALA A 513 -4.67 -6.55 39.38
C ALA A 513 -5.78 -5.87 40.19
N THR A 514 -5.40 -5.23 41.31
CA THR A 514 -6.34 -4.49 42.18
C THR A 514 -7.04 -3.37 41.40
N ARG A 515 -6.28 -2.57 40.63
CA ARG A 515 -6.85 -1.46 39.85
C ARG A 515 -7.71 -1.92 38.69
N LEU A 516 -7.31 -2.96 37.95
CA LEU A 516 -8.14 -3.51 36.86
C LEU A 516 -9.51 -3.96 37.39
N ASN A 517 -9.54 -4.58 38.57
CA ASN A 517 -10.78 -4.97 39.23
C ASN A 517 -11.58 -3.77 39.76
N GLU A 518 -10.93 -2.78 40.36
CA GLU A 518 -11.57 -1.55 40.85
C GLU A 518 -12.30 -0.79 39.72
N PHE A 519 -11.71 -0.74 38.53
CA PHE A 519 -12.32 -0.11 37.36
C PHE A 519 -13.27 -1.02 36.57
N ASP A 520 -13.44 -2.28 37.00
CA ASP A 520 -14.26 -3.32 36.35
C ASP A 520 -13.85 -3.56 34.88
N ILE A 521 -12.53 -3.57 34.62
CA ILE A 521 -11.98 -3.79 33.27
C ILE A 521 -12.16 -5.26 32.89
N SER A 522 -12.92 -5.50 31.83
CA SER A 522 -13.25 -6.83 31.32
C SER A 522 -12.29 -7.32 30.23
N GLY A 523 -11.46 -6.45 29.68
CA GLY A 523 -10.49 -6.79 28.64
C GLY A 523 -9.54 -5.62 28.36
N LEU A 524 -8.31 -5.92 27.95
CA LEU A 524 -7.23 -4.95 27.82
C LEU A 524 -6.53 -5.06 26.47
N ILE A 525 -6.34 -3.91 25.81
CA ILE A 525 -5.49 -3.78 24.62
C ILE A 525 -4.25 -2.97 25.00
N ILE A 526 -3.08 -3.57 24.79
CA ILE A 526 -1.78 -2.94 25.07
C ILE A 526 -1.15 -2.60 23.71
N VAL A 527 -0.96 -1.33 23.44
CA VAL A 527 -0.34 -0.84 22.19
C VAL A 527 1.09 -0.44 22.48
N GLY A 528 2.05 -0.98 21.74
CA GLY A 528 3.45 -0.66 22.00
C GLY A 528 4.50 -1.64 21.49
N GLY A 529 5.73 -1.40 21.91
CA GLY A 529 6.92 -2.15 21.50
C GLY A 529 7.15 -3.43 22.31
N PHE A 530 8.42 -3.80 22.47
CA PHE A 530 8.79 -5.02 23.20
C PHE A 530 8.34 -4.98 24.67
N GLU A 531 8.32 -3.82 25.31
CA GLU A 531 7.85 -3.63 26.69
C GLU A 531 6.35 -3.93 26.82
N ALA A 532 5.55 -3.62 25.80
CA ALA A 532 4.14 -3.96 25.76
C ALA A 532 3.94 -5.47 25.69
N PHE A 533 4.70 -6.14 24.81
CA PHE A 533 4.71 -7.60 24.67
C PHE A 533 5.14 -8.28 25.98
N GLN A 534 6.23 -7.82 26.56
CA GLN A 534 6.76 -8.29 27.84
C GLN A 534 5.75 -8.09 28.98
N SER A 535 5.10 -6.93 29.05
CA SER A 535 4.07 -6.67 30.06
C SER A 535 2.87 -7.62 29.92
N ALA A 536 2.44 -7.91 28.69
CA ALA A 536 1.36 -8.88 28.46
C ALA A 536 1.75 -10.29 28.92
N TYR A 537 2.99 -10.71 28.66
CA TYR A 537 3.53 -11.99 29.12
C TYR A 537 3.60 -12.07 30.65
N GLU A 538 4.08 -11.01 31.30
CA GLU A 538 4.15 -10.90 32.76
C GLU A 538 2.76 -11.00 33.40
N ILE A 539 1.77 -10.30 32.84
CA ILE A 539 0.38 -10.37 33.31
C ILE A 539 -0.20 -11.78 33.08
N ALA A 540 0.08 -12.41 31.94
CA ALA A 540 -0.37 -13.77 31.65
C ALA A 540 0.16 -14.78 32.68
N LYS A 541 1.44 -14.67 33.09
CA LYS A 541 2.01 -15.45 34.20
C LYS A 541 1.36 -15.12 35.55
N GLY A 542 1.02 -13.86 35.76
CA GLY A 542 0.36 -13.40 36.99
C GLY A 542 -1.04 -13.98 37.22
N ARG A 543 -1.68 -14.57 36.21
CA ARG A 543 -3.03 -15.16 36.29
C ARG A 543 -3.16 -16.29 37.30
N GLU A 544 -2.08 -17.01 37.59
CA GLU A 544 -2.09 -18.07 38.61
C GLU A 544 -2.23 -17.49 40.04
N MET A 545 -1.77 -16.25 40.24
CA MET A 545 -1.76 -15.59 41.56
C MET A 545 -2.91 -14.62 41.75
N TYR A 546 -3.39 -13.99 40.68
CA TYR A 546 -4.39 -12.92 40.71
C TYR A 546 -5.51 -13.22 39.70
N GLN A 547 -6.69 -13.58 40.22
CA GLN A 547 -7.86 -13.92 39.39
C GLN A 547 -8.32 -12.72 38.54
N GLU A 548 -8.06 -11.49 39.00
CA GLU A 548 -8.38 -10.24 38.33
C GLU A 548 -7.61 -10.06 37.01
N LEU A 549 -6.47 -10.76 36.84
CA LEU A 549 -5.67 -10.74 35.61
C LEU A 549 -6.20 -11.73 34.55
N CYS A 550 -7.21 -12.54 34.88
CA CYS A 550 -7.82 -13.53 33.98
C CYS A 550 -8.81 -12.90 32.97
N ILE A 551 -8.48 -11.71 32.46
CA ILE A 551 -9.19 -11.04 31.38
C ILE A 551 -8.50 -11.28 30.03
N PRO A 552 -9.20 -11.16 28.88
CA PRO A 552 -8.56 -11.16 27.57
C PRO A 552 -7.58 -9.98 27.44
N ILE A 553 -6.36 -10.26 26.98
CA ILE A 553 -5.32 -9.27 26.76
C ILE A 553 -4.80 -9.45 25.34
N ILE A 554 -4.74 -8.36 24.59
CA ILE A 554 -4.23 -8.32 23.21
C ILE A 554 -3.12 -7.28 23.14
N VAL A 555 -2.02 -7.64 22.49
CA VAL A 555 -0.93 -6.70 22.16
C VAL A 555 -1.08 -6.25 20.71
N VAL A 556 -1.03 -4.94 20.49
CA VAL A 556 -0.92 -4.35 19.16
C VAL A 556 0.52 -3.81 19.01
N PRO A 557 1.37 -4.49 18.22
CA PRO A 557 2.76 -4.07 18.03
C PRO A 557 2.87 -2.67 17.42
N ALA A 558 3.49 -1.75 18.15
CA ALA A 558 3.75 -0.38 17.73
C ALA A 558 5.15 0.05 18.19
N THR A 559 6.08 0.10 17.25
CA THR A 559 7.49 0.47 17.47
C THR A 559 8.13 0.80 16.12
N ILE A 560 9.10 1.70 16.10
CA ILE A 560 9.89 1.95 14.88
C ILE A 560 10.89 0.81 14.58
N ALA A 561 11.25 0.03 15.60
CA ALA A 561 12.31 -0.98 15.50
C ALA A 561 11.85 -2.28 14.85
N ASN A 562 10.54 -2.50 14.75
CA ASN A 562 9.96 -3.77 14.29
C ASN A 562 10.47 -5.01 15.04
N ASN A 563 10.74 -4.87 16.33
CA ASN A 563 11.36 -5.89 17.18
C ASN A 563 10.36 -6.69 18.04
N VAL A 564 9.06 -6.62 17.73
CA VAL A 564 8.03 -7.34 18.49
C VAL A 564 7.76 -8.69 17.82
N PRO A 565 7.99 -9.82 18.51
CA PRO A 565 7.76 -11.15 17.95
C PRO A 565 6.31 -11.37 17.49
N GLY A 566 6.14 -12.10 16.38
CA GLY A 566 4.84 -12.47 15.83
C GLY A 566 4.20 -11.43 14.90
N CYS A 567 4.94 -10.40 14.50
CA CYS A 567 4.48 -9.38 13.56
C CYS A 567 5.52 -9.11 12.48
N ASN A 568 5.11 -9.07 11.21
CA ASN A 568 6.01 -8.75 10.09
C ASN A 568 6.33 -7.25 10.01
N MET A 569 5.36 -6.39 10.37
CA MET A 569 5.52 -4.94 10.35
C MET A 569 4.68 -4.30 11.46
N SER A 570 5.37 -3.78 12.47
CA SER A 570 4.77 -3.03 13.57
C SER A 570 4.39 -1.61 13.16
N ILE A 571 3.41 -1.06 13.88
CA ILE A 571 2.91 0.30 13.64
C ILE A 571 4.02 1.32 13.94
N GLY A 572 4.21 2.26 13.02
CA GLY A 572 5.23 3.32 13.08
C GLY A 572 6.55 2.98 12.38
N CYS A 573 6.80 1.72 12.03
CA CYS A 573 8.00 1.33 11.27
C CYS A 573 8.04 1.97 9.88
N ASP A 574 6.95 1.91 9.10
CA ASP A 574 6.88 2.54 7.78
C ASP A 574 7.14 4.05 7.82
N THR A 575 6.55 4.75 8.80
CA THR A 575 6.80 6.18 9.02
C THR A 575 8.28 6.45 9.27
N ALA A 576 8.94 5.63 10.09
CA ALA A 576 10.36 5.76 10.37
C ALA A 576 11.23 5.51 9.13
N ILE A 577 10.93 4.47 8.34
CA ILE A 577 11.66 4.19 7.09
C ILE A 577 11.53 5.36 6.12
N ASN A 578 10.33 5.93 5.95
CA ASN A 578 10.12 7.10 5.10
C ASN A 578 10.97 8.31 5.55
N GLN A 579 11.08 8.58 6.85
CA GLN A 579 11.92 9.67 7.36
C GLN A 579 13.41 9.40 7.13
N ILE A 580 13.88 8.16 7.34
CA ILE A 580 15.27 7.79 7.05
C ILE A 580 15.55 7.93 5.56
N CYS A 581 14.67 7.45 4.68
CA CYS A 581 14.82 7.58 3.24
C CYS A 581 14.91 9.05 2.80
N LYS A 582 14.07 9.93 3.36
CA LYS A 582 14.13 11.36 3.09
C LYS A 582 15.49 11.96 3.47
N ALA A 583 15.97 11.66 4.68
CA ALA A 583 17.29 12.11 5.12
C ALA A 583 18.41 11.56 4.22
N CYS A 584 18.35 10.27 3.86
CA CYS A 584 19.32 9.66 2.95
C CYS A 584 19.30 10.31 1.55
N ASP A 585 18.13 10.64 1.01
CA ASP A 585 18.01 11.30 -0.29
C ASP A 585 18.67 12.70 -0.25
N GLU A 586 18.44 13.48 0.80
CA GLU A 586 19.06 14.80 1.01
C GLU A 586 20.60 14.68 1.16
N LEU A 587 21.07 13.71 1.95
CA LEU A 587 22.50 13.44 2.12
C LEU A 587 23.16 12.98 0.81
N LYS A 588 22.48 12.14 0.02
CA LYS A 588 22.97 11.72 -1.30
C LYS A 588 23.12 12.90 -2.23
N GLN A 589 22.15 13.81 -2.26
CA GLN A 589 22.24 15.04 -3.06
C GLN A 589 23.47 15.88 -2.66
N SER A 590 23.76 15.98 -1.37
CA SER A 590 24.99 16.62 -0.88
C SER A 590 26.26 15.88 -1.34
N ALA A 591 26.28 14.55 -1.26
CA ALA A 591 27.44 13.74 -1.65
C ALA A 591 27.79 13.89 -3.14
N PHE A 592 26.77 13.97 -4.01
CA PHE A 592 26.96 14.21 -5.46
C PHE A 592 27.66 15.54 -5.74
N SER A 593 27.47 16.54 -4.88
CA SER A 593 28.03 17.87 -5.07
C SER A 593 29.51 17.95 -4.67
N ILE A 594 29.94 17.17 -3.69
CA ILE A 594 31.30 17.25 -3.10
C ILE A 594 32.31 16.35 -3.86
N GLN A 595 31.82 15.33 -4.58
CA GLN A 595 32.60 14.25 -5.22
C GLN A 595 33.42 13.42 -4.19
N ARG A 596 33.43 12.09 -4.36
CA ARG A 596 34.14 11.14 -3.45
C ARG A 596 33.78 11.30 -1.96
N CYS A 597 32.51 11.60 -1.68
CA CYS A 597 31.98 11.72 -0.33
C CYS A 597 31.15 10.48 0.02
N VAL A 598 31.32 9.96 1.24
CA VAL A 598 30.52 8.86 1.80
C VAL A 598 29.87 9.36 3.09
N PHE A 599 28.58 9.07 3.25
CA PHE A 599 27.86 9.31 4.50
C PHE A 599 27.65 8.00 5.25
N ILE A 600 27.92 8.03 6.55
CA ILE A 600 27.54 6.98 7.47
C ILE A 600 26.29 7.48 8.20
N VAL A 601 25.18 6.77 8.02
CA VAL A 601 23.89 7.12 8.63
C VAL A 601 23.59 6.12 9.72
N GLU A 602 23.65 6.57 10.97
CA GLU A 602 23.19 5.77 12.11
C GLU A 602 21.66 5.81 12.16
N VAL A 603 21.04 4.63 12.24
CA VAL A 603 19.59 4.46 12.27
C VAL A 603 19.17 3.82 13.59
N GLY A 604 17.92 4.06 14.00
CA GLY A 604 17.34 3.40 15.17
C GLY A 604 17.13 1.89 14.96
N GLY A 605 16.40 1.25 15.86
CA GLY A 605 16.08 -0.19 15.76
C GLY A 605 16.61 -1.05 16.90
N ASP A 606 17.26 -0.45 17.89
CA ASP A 606 17.84 -1.11 19.06
C ASP A 606 18.75 -2.30 18.69
N ASN A 607 18.27 -3.53 18.90
CA ASN A 607 18.98 -4.77 18.59
C ASN A 607 18.42 -5.48 17.34
N CYS A 608 17.52 -4.83 16.61
CA CYS A 608 16.92 -5.35 15.38
C CYS A 608 17.36 -4.53 14.17
N GLY A 609 18.06 -5.18 13.24
CA GLY A 609 18.53 -4.63 11.98
C GLY A 609 17.44 -4.42 10.93
N CYS A 610 16.17 -4.68 11.24
CA CYS A 610 15.06 -4.53 10.29
C CYS A 610 14.99 -3.11 9.72
N LEU A 611 15.05 -2.09 10.58
CA LEU A 611 14.97 -0.70 10.16
C LEU A 611 16.15 -0.31 9.25
N ALA A 612 17.37 -0.73 9.62
CA ALA A 612 18.58 -0.51 8.83
C ALA A 612 18.55 -1.24 7.48
N THR A 613 18.07 -2.48 7.46
CA THR A 613 17.98 -3.30 6.25
C THR A 613 16.98 -2.69 5.26
N LEU A 614 15.76 -2.43 5.73
CA LEU A 614 14.68 -1.91 4.88
C LEU A 614 15.00 -0.50 4.38
N SER A 615 15.48 0.39 5.25
CA SER A 615 15.91 1.72 4.82
C SER A 615 17.14 1.69 3.91
N GLY A 616 18.07 0.75 4.13
CA GLY A 616 19.22 0.53 3.25
C GLY A 616 18.78 0.16 1.83
N ILE A 617 17.85 -0.80 1.70
CA ILE A 617 17.28 -1.18 0.40
C ILE A 617 16.53 -0.01 -0.23
N ALA A 618 15.60 0.62 0.51
CA ALA A 618 14.73 1.68 0.02
C ALA A 618 15.49 2.96 -0.37
N SER A 619 16.55 3.29 0.35
CA SER A 619 17.44 4.39 0.01
C SER A 619 18.42 4.02 -1.09
N GLY A 620 18.67 2.72 -1.32
CA GLY A 620 19.74 2.24 -2.18
C GLY A 620 21.11 2.57 -1.61
N ALA A 621 21.32 2.31 -0.31
CA ALA A 621 22.61 2.37 0.34
C ALA A 621 23.57 1.33 -0.26
N ASP A 622 24.86 1.62 -0.27
CA ASP A 622 25.87 0.68 -0.76
C ASP A 622 26.07 -0.49 0.20
N CYS A 623 26.03 -0.22 1.52
CA CYS A 623 26.10 -1.21 2.58
C CYS A 623 25.09 -0.88 3.68
N ALA A 624 24.57 -1.90 4.36
CA ALA A 624 23.80 -1.78 5.59
C ALA A 624 24.44 -2.67 6.65
N PHE A 625 24.92 -2.05 7.74
CA PHE A 625 25.52 -2.77 8.85
C PHE A 625 24.46 -3.04 9.91
N ILE A 626 24.21 -4.31 10.20
CA ILE A 626 23.20 -4.75 11.16
C ILE A 626 23.82 -5.57 12.28
N LYS A 627 23.15 -5.68 13.43
CA LYS A 627 23.70 -6.41 14.59
C LYS A 627 23.67 -7.92 14.40
N GLU A 628 22.73 -8.39 13.61
CA GLU A 628 22.53 -9.79 13.27
C GLU A 628 23.67 -10.35 12.41
N GLU A 629 24.35 -9.48 11.66
CA GLU A 629 25.49 -9.84 10.81
C GLU A 629 26.77 -9.22 11.36
N PRO A 630 27.62 -9.99 12.08
CA PRO A 630 28.87 -9.45 12.60
C PRO A 630 29.78 -9.03 11.43
N PHE A 631 30.19 -7.78 11.44
CA PHE A 631 31.13 -7.24 10.46
C PHE A 631 32.47 -6.90 11.12
N THR A 632 33.53 -7.00 10.33
CA THR A 632 34.89 -6.64 10.74
C THR A 632 35.35 -5.40 9.99
N VAL A 633 36.47 -4.82 10.43
CA VAL A 633 37.13 -3.72 9.69
C VAL A 633 37.44 -4.12 8.24
N ARG A 634 37.66 -5.42 7.96
CA ARG A 634 37.91 -5.90 6.61
C ARG A 634 36.66 -5.85 5.71
N ASP A 635 35.47 -5.96 6.29
CA ASP A 635 34.21 -5.90 5.55
C ASP A 635 33.84 -4.46 5.18
N VAL A 636 34.32 -3.49 5.97
CA VAL A 636 34.22 -2.04 5.66
C VAL A 636 35.26 -1.62 4.59
N GLN A 637 36.33 -2.40 4.41
CA GLN A 637 37.42 -2.11 3.45
C GLN A 637 37.18 -2.65 2.04
N LYS A 638 36.25 -3.58 1.86
CA LYS A 638 35.84 -4.12 0.55
C LYS A 638 34.74 -3.25 -0.04
#